data_AF-A0A3A0BU33-F1
#
_entry.id   AF-A0A3A0BU33-F1
#
_cell.length_a   1.000
_cell.length_b   1.000
_cell.length_c   1.000
_cell.angle_alpha   90.00
_cell.angle_beta   90.00
_cell.angle_gamma   90.00
#
_symmetry.space_group_name_H-M   'P 1'
#
loop_
_entity.id
_entity.type
_entity.pdbx_description
1 polymer ?
#
loop_
_entity_poly.entity_id
_entity_poly.type
_entity_poly.pdbx_seq_one_letter_code
_entity_poly.pdbx_strand_id
1 'polypeptide(L)'
;MQFIKMPTHKTDHQLRNGFRWAVRARQALTLNAGAAAVRSRAFPLCVLVALLLTGSSVVAAPKTSVMADSPPVGASVAGFTQIIVPGFGDRNNSWAWAMQWWNGYLYVGTNRAWHCAETYSLTRQFPTLFPYPPDDPDVECPENPNEMQLAAEIWRYSPLGKMWERVYRSPNDVHIPGTVGYTVARDVGFRGMAVFQEPDGTEALYVGSVSPRFIWDKAPPPRILRSTDGVNFAPVPQDPGSVLYELVESSLRNPVIYQDKIFFISGTVQGSGPLLAASNPAGGNDEFQIVSPPATIVSAAAVYNGYLYIGVQDLAQGYSILKTDASGPPPYTYTQVVGNGGYLTRRPNHEVLAMEVFDGRLYIGGNGIRGSLAMGLGGPAEMIRINPDDSWDLIMGEERETPTGWKFPISGFMPGFGNFFNGHIWRMIDFDGQLFVGTFDASTVQKDNPERGPTLRPVMGFDLYRSANGRDFVPVTRTGFGDKFNFGVRSLEVTPYGLFLGTANYYYGLQIWQLPSADSLADKFVYLPLLSGGTGNGAAAAAAVNASVATPQRVEALARDGDALLVWDAAPGAQRYQIWRATPLTSEVEGEMVDAGWGDATLAGETADLYWVDSGAGGSNDVYYVMSQGPNLAVSGPSNLAVVRPSSVRELMAELDAMAWNDPDAAGWSGVKQMVERAVTGEALDTTSEAVARLQQRLEDAGQGFLPAWRAKDAIYLLQKLQRRIALAQANLIPFSIE
;
A
#
# COMPACT_ATOMS: atom_id res chain seq x y z
N MET A 1 -27.64 -46.99 -33.49
CA MET A 1 -28.25 -47.91 -34.48
C MET A 1 -27.69 -47.53 -35.86
N GLN A 2 -26.91 -48.46 -36.43
CA GLN A 2 -26.22 -48.50 -37.75
C GLN A 2 -25.30 -47.34 -38.20
N PHE A 3 -24.00 -47.64 -38.06
CA PHE A 3 -22.78 -46.97 -38.56
C PHE A 3 -22.43 -47.40 -39.99
N ILE A 4 -21.96 -46.48 -40.84
CA ILE A 4 -20.96 -46.65 -41.95
C ILE A 4 -20.39 -45.22 -42.21
N LYS A 5 -19.18 -44.77 -41.84
CA LYS A 5 -17.75 -45.05 -42.19
C LYS A 5 -17.28 -44.70 -43.62
N MET A 6 -16.34 -43.72 -43.66
CA MET A 6 -15.20 -43.50 -44.60
C MET A 6 -15.41 -42.76 -45.95
N PRO A 7 -14.35 -42.16 -46.59
CA PRO A 7 -12.90 -42.25 -46.29
C PRO A 7 -12.09 -40.94 -46.26
N THR A 8 -10.84 -41.17 -45.86
CA THR A 8 -9.60 -40.37 -45.75
C THR A 8 -8.81 -40.14 -47.05
N HIS A 9 -7.89 -39.17 -46.97
CA HIS A 9 -6.51 -39.10 -47.53
C HIS A 9 -6.18 -38.27 -48.80
N LYS A 10 -5.20 -37.35 -48.61
CA LYS A 10 -3.92 -37.04 -49.35
C LYS A 10 -3.97 -36.98 -50.89
N THR A 11 -3.36 -36.04 -51.63
CA THR A 11 -1.96 -35.52 -51.71
C THR A 11 -1.96 -34.36 -52.73
N ASP A 12 -1.31 -33.22 -52.48
CA ASP A 12 0.00 -32.81 -53.04
C ASP A 12 0.10 -32.68 -54.58
N HIS A 13 0.13 -31.44 -55.10
CA HIS A 13 1.05 -30.98 -56.16
C HIS A 13 0.89 -29.46 -56.43
N GLN A 14 1.90 -28.71 -56.01
CA GLN A 14 2.72 -27.80 -56.84
C GLN A 14 2.11 -26.68 -57.72
N LEU A 15 2.69 -25.49 -57.46
CA LEU A 15 3.33 -24.56 -58.41
C LEU A 15 2.52 -23.38 -58.98
N ARG A 16 3.04 -22.19 -58.59
CA ARG A 16 3.40 -21.01 -59.40
C ARG A 16 2.52 -19.75 -59.29
N ASN A 17 3.22 -18.71 -58.83
CA ASN A 17 3.13 -17.29 -59.17
C ASN A 17 2.01 -16.49 -58.47
N GLY A 18 2.26 -15.34 -57.82
CA GLY A 18 3.43 -14.47 -57.90
C GLY A 18 3.55 -13.53 -56.70
N PHE A 19 4.79 -13.49 -56.20
CA PHE A 19 5.45 -12.35 -55.59
C PHE A 19 5.17 -11.06 -56.38
N ARG A 20 4.56 -10.08 -55.71
CA ARG A 20 4.73 -8.62 -55.93
C ARG A 20 3.70 -7.92 -55.03
N TRP A 21 4.09 -7.55 -53.80
CA TRP A 21 3.58 -6.40 -53.02
C TRP A 21 4.36 -6.34 -51.69
N ALA A 22 5.68 -6.28 -51.80
CA ALA A 22 6.59 -5.86 -50.73
C ALA A 22 7.80 -5.26 -51.45
N VAL A 23 8.23 -4.06 -51.04
CA VAL A 23 9.22 -3.17 -51.71
C VAL A 23 8.56 -2.11 -52.60
N ARG A 24 7.81 -1.19 -51.97
CA ARG A 24 7.61 0.21 -52.42
C ARG A 24 6.94 1.05 -51.33
N ALA A 25 7.53 1.07 -50.14
CA ALA A 25 7.19 2.02 -49.07
C ALA A 25 8.40 2.23 -48.14
N ARG A 26 9.62 2.30 -48.71
CA ARG A 26 10.87 2.48 -47.94
C ARG A 26 11.80 3.58 -48.48
N GLN A 27 11.30 4.46 -49.35
CA GLN A 27 12.05 5.64 -49.81
C GLN A 27 11.08 6.78 -50.10
N ALA A 28 10.77 7.57 -49.07
CA ALA A 28 10.37 8.98 -49.15
C ALA A 28 10.07 9.46 -47.73
N LEU A 29 11.10 9.66 -46.90
CA LEU A 29 11.04 10.44 -45.65
C LEU A 29 12.46 10.63 -45.11
N THR A 30 13.25 11.37 -45.88
CA THR A 30 14.45 12.07 -45.41
C THR A 30 14.64 13.23 -46.38
N LEU A 31 14.26 14.44 -45.93
CA LEU A 31 14.75 15.77 -46.34
C LEU A 31 13.68 16.83 -46.02
N ASN A 32 13.68 17.30 -44.78
CA ASN A 32 13.62 18.72 -44.41
C ASN A 32 13.64 18.84 -42.88
N ALA A 33 14.86 18.86 -42.35
CA ALA A 33 15.15 19.41 -41.04
C ALA A 33 15.24 20.93 -41.18
N GLY A 34 14.44 21.67 -40.42
CA GLY A 34 14.49 23.14 -40.39
C GLY A 34 13.32 23.75 -39.62
N ALA A 35 13.57 24.04 -38.34
CA ALA A 35 12.93 25.05 -37.49
C ALA A 35 11.38 25.11 -37.40
N ALA A 36 10.84 24.66 -36.27
CA ALA A 36 9.80 25.33 -35.44
C ALA A 36 9.09 24.28 -34.55
N ALA A 37 9.62 24.07 -33.34
CA ALA A 37 8.94 23.29 -32.32
C ALA A 37 7.88 24.17 -31.63
N VAL A 38 6.64 24.14 -32.13
CA VAL A 38 5.49 24.68 -31.41
C VAL A 38 4.87 23.56 -30.58
N ARG A 39 4.89 23.76 -29.26
CA ARG A 39 4.23 22.94 -28.25
C ARG A 39 2.71 23.01 -28.46
N SER A 40 2.11 21.92 -28.92
CA SER A 40 0.74 21.55 -28.58
C SER A 40 0.66 20.03 -28.53
N ARG A 41 0.46 19.47 -27.32
CA ARG A 41 0.00 18.09 -27.17
C ARG A 41 -1.35 18.14 -26.50
N ALA A 42 -2.37 18.27 -27.36
CA ALA A 42 -3.70 17.78 -27.04
C ALA A 42 -3.58 16.27 -26.73
N PHE A 43 -4.13 15.86 -25.60
CA PHE A 43 -4.34 14.44 -25.28
C PHE A 43 -5.22 13.80 -26.36
N PRO A 44 -4.94 12.55 -26.80
CA PRO A 44 -5.85 11.87 -27.70
C PRO A 44 -7.10 11.43 -26.94
N LEU A 45 -8.17 12.16 -27.21
CA LEU A 45 -9.56 11.80 -26.97
C LEU A 45 -9.90 10.51 -27.74
N CYS A 46 -9.87 9.35 -27.08
CA CYS A 46 -10.43 8.11 -27.62
C CYS A 46 -10.83 7.13 -26.50
N VAL A 47 -12.13 7.14 -26.18
CA VAL A 47 -13.07 6.04 -25.90
C VAL A 47 -14.08 6.58 -24.89
N LEU A 48 -15.14 7.22 -25.40
CA LEU A 48 -16.26 7.68 -24.59
C LEU A 48 -17.53 7.71 -25.46
N VAL A 49 -17.99 6.53 -25.88
CA VAL A 49 -19.37 6.29 -26.33
C VAL A 49 -19.72 4.83 -26.07
N ALA A 50 -20.30 4.53 -24.90
CA ALA A 50 -21.38 3.57 -24.72
C ALA A 50 -21.70 3.47 -23.22
N LEU A 51 -23.01 3.49 -22.89
CA LEU A 51 -23.63 3.27 -21.57
C LEU A 51 -23.76 4.48 -20.64
N LEU A 52 -24.52 5.48 -21.10
CA LEU A 52 -25.26 6.38 -20.21
C LEU A 52 -26.71 6.48 -20.72
N LEU A 53 -27.51 5.43 -20.54
CA LEU A 53 -28.96 5.49 -20.60
C LEU A 53 -29.57 4.36 -19.75
N THR A 54 -29.58 4.54 -18.43
CA THR A 54 -30.71 4.12 -17.60
C THR A 54 -30.99 5.25 -16.62
N GLY A 55 -31.88 6.16 -17.04
CA GLY A 55 -32.49 7.11 -16.14
C GLY A 55 -33.41 6.36 -15.20
N SER A 56 -32.95 6.15 -13.97
CA SER A 56 -33.83 5.90 -12.83
C SER A 56 -34.09 7.22 -12.15
N SER A 57 -35.34 7.67 -12.20
CA SER A 57 -35.86 8.82 -11.48
C SER A 57 -35.70 8.57 -9.97
N VAL A 58 -34.58 8.99 -9.38
CA VAL A 58 -34.39 8.92 -7.92
C VAL A 58 -35.18 10.06 -7.31
N VAL A 59 -36.26 9.71 -6.60
CA VAL A 59 -36.90 10.60 -5.64
C VAL A 59 -35.82 11.03 -4.65
N ALA A 60 -35.55 12.34 -4.53
CA ALA A 60 -34.57 12.88 -3.61
C ALA A 60 -34.97 12.52 -2.17
N ALA A 61 -34.37 11.45 -1.64
CA ALA A 61 -34.37 11.21 -0.21
C ALA A 61 -33.59 12.37 0.45
N PRO A 62 -34.04 12.91 1.60
CA PRO A 62 -33.28 13.94 2.29
C PRO A 62 -31.90 13.37 2.67
N LYS A 63 -30.84 13.97 2.12
CA LYS A 63 -29.45 13.71 2.55
C LYS A 63 -29.35 14.12 4.01
N THR A 64 -29.26 13.15 4.90
CA THR A 64 -29.03 13.40 6.33
C THR A 64 -27.53 13.36 6.55
N SER A 65 -26.98 14.39 7.22
CA SER A 65 -25.58 14.35 7.65
C SER A 65 -25.37 13.07 8.45
N VAL A 66 -24.41 12.26 8.01
CA VAL A 66 -23.90 11.18 8.85
C VAL A 66 -23.05 11.87 9.89
N MET A 67 -23.62 12.17 11.06
CA MET A 67 -22.84 12.69 12.19
C MET A 67 -21.57 11.87 12.33
N ALA A 68 -20.42 12.54 12.30
CA ALA A 68 -19.13 11.90 12.46
C ALA A 68 -19.07 11.26 13.85
N ASP A 69 -18.98 9.93 13.90
CA ASP A 69 -18.59 9.17 15.10
C ASP A 69 -17.07 9.30 15.31
N SER A 70 -16.50 10.50 15.15
CA SER A 70 -15.07 10.72 15.36
C SER A 70 -14.73 10.44 16.82
N PRO A 71 -13.72 9.58 17.08
CA PRO A 71 -13.27 9.36 18.44
C PRO A 71 -12.81 10.67 19.10
N PRO A 72 -13.02 10.85 20.42
CA PRO A 72 -12.46 12.00 21.12
C PRO A 72 -10.92 11.92 21.16
N VAL A 73 -10.26 13.08 21.26
CA VAL A 73 -8.81 13.12 21.48
C VAL A 73 -8.44 12.30 22.73
N GLY A 74 -7.40 11.48 22.63
CA GLY A 74 -7.01 10.53 23.67
C GLY A 74 -7.70 9.17 23.56
N ALA A 75 -8.65 8.97 22.63
CA ALA A 75 -9.16 7.65 22.30
C ALA A 75 -7.99 6.75 21.84
N SER A 76 -8.00 5.51 22.31
CA SER A 76 -7.00 4.50 21.98
C SER A 76 -7.65 3.32 21.26
N VAL A 77 -7.17 2.99 20.07
CA VAL A 77 -7.62 1.85 19.27
C VAL A 77 -6.40 1.02 18.88
N ALA A 78 -6.38 -0.25 19.26
CA ALA A 78 -5.26 -1.16 19.00
C ALA A 78 -3.86 -0.60 19.40
N GLY A 79 -3.81 0.18 20.49
CA GLY A 79 -2.59 0.82 21.00
C GLY A 79 -2.26 2.18 20.38
N PHE A 80 -2.92 2.57 19.28
CA PHE A 80 -2.80 3.90 18.71
C PHE A 80 -3.67 4.89 19.48
N THR A 81 -3.10 6.01 19.92
CA THR A 81 -3.82 7.09 20.59
C THR A 81 -3.92 8.30 19.68
N GLN A 82 -5.12 8.89 19.53
CA GLN A 82 -5.26 10.17 18.82
C GLN A 82 -4.68 11.30 19.67
N ILE A 83 -3.74 12.06 19.09
CA ILE A 83 -2.95 13.06 19.85
C ILE A 83 -3.30 14.52 19.52
N ILE A 84 -4.26 14.74 18.63
CA ILE A 84 -4.71 16.09 18.26
C ILE A 84 -6.17 16.08 17.79
N VAL A 85 -6.87 17.18 18.04
CA VAL A 85 -8.20 17.42 17.47
C VAL A 85 -8.13 17.40 15.93
N PRO A 86 -9.18 16.93 15.23
CA PRO A 86 -9.20 16.94 13.78
C PRO A 86 -8.83 18.30 13.18
N GLY A 87 -7.99 18.28 12.14
CA GLY A 87 -7.55 19.46 11.40
C GLY A 87 -6.74 20.48 12.20
N PHE A 88 -6.19 20.11 13.36
CA PHE A 88 -5.60 21.07 14.32
C PHE A 88 -6.62 22.12 14.80
N GLY A 89 -7.90 21.76 14.84
CA GLY A 89 -9.01 22.65 15.18
C GLY A 89 -9.64 23.37 13.98
N ASP A 90 -9.15 23.09 12.77
CA ASP A 90 -9.67 23.65 11.52
C ASP A 90 -9.87 22.54 10.49
N ARG A 91 -11.13 22.19 10.21
CA ARG A 91 -11.51 21.11 9.28
C ARG A 91 -10.89 21.24 7.89
N ASN A 92 -10.53 22.47 7.49
CA ASN A 92 -9.92 22.68 6.19
C ASN A 92 -8.52 22.09 6.10
N ASN A 93 -7.80 21.83 7.21
CA ASN A 93 -6.60 21.01 7.16
C ASN A 93 -6.98 19.55 6.87
N SER A 94 -7.14 19.23 5.60
CA SER A 94 -7.79 18.00 5.16
C SER A 94 -6.88 16.78 5.34
N TRP A 95 -5.64 16.83 4.86
CA TRP A 95 -4.75 15.67 4.83
C TRP A 95 -3.41 15.96 5.51
N ALA A 96 -2.92 15.01 6.32
CA ALA A 96 -1.55 15.00 6.83
C ALA A 96 -0.62 14.46 5.73
N TRP A 97 -0.24 15.33 4.81
CA TRP A 97 0.28 14.95 3.49
C TRP A 97 1.74 14.45 3.53
N ALA A 98 2.53 14.98 4.45
CA ALA A 98 3.90 14.58 4.73
C ALA A 98 4.20 14.62 6.23
N MET A 99 5.13 13.77 6.66
CA MET A 99 5.72 13.79 7.99
C MET A 99 7.24 13.64 7.88
N GLN A 100 7.96 14.21 8.84
CA GLN A 100 9.40 14.01 9.01
C GLN A 100 9.78 14.26 10.47
N TRP A 101 10.49 13.33 11.09
CA TRP A 101 11.15 13.55 12.37
C TRP A 101 12.45 14.30 12.16
N TRP A 102 12.66 15.40 12.89
CA TRP A 102 13.90 16.16 12.82
C TRP A 102 14.10 17.02 14.08
N ASN A 103 15.33 17.07 14.59
CA ASN A 103 15.70 17.93 15.73
C ASN A 103 14.78 17.84 16.96
N GLY A 104 14.27 16.64 17.27
CA GLY A 104 13.42 16.41 18.43
C GLY A 104 11.93 16.75 18.23
N TYR A 105 11.53 17.06 17.00
CA TYR A 105 10.14 17.36 16.65
C TYR A 105 9.66 16.50 15.48
N LEU A 106 8.37 16.16 15.51
CA LEU A 106 7.67 15.61 14.36
C LEU A 106 7.09 16.78 13.55
N TYR A 107 7.52 16.95 12.32
CA TYR A 107 6.95 17.91 11.38
C TYR A 107 5.82 17.26 10.58
N VAL A 108 4.74 18.01 10.34
CA VAL A 108 3.58 17.59 9.55
C VAL A 108 3.26 18.68 8.53
N GLY A 109 3.26 18.31 7.25
CA GLY A 109 2.79 19.16 6.16
C GLY A 109 1.32 18.88 5.84
N THR A 110 0.49 19.92 5.77
CA THR A 110 -0.93 19.78 5.43
C THR A 110 -1.22 20.17 3.97
N ASN A 111 -2.37 19.75 3.44
CA ASN A 111 -3.09 20.53 2.44
C ASN A 111 -4.29 21.22 3.07
N ARG A 112 -4.94 22.10 2.31
CA ARG A 112 -6.14 22.79 2.77
C ARG A 112 -7.30 22.82 1.80
N ALA A 113 -8.51 22.64 2.33
CA ALA A 113 -9.79 22.59 1.63
C ALA A 113 -9.70 21.72 0.36
N TRP A 114 -9.07 20.55 0.50
CA TRP A 114 -8.60 19.78 -0.66
C TRP A 114 -9.74 19.37 -1.58
N HIS A 115 -10.87 18.95 -1.03
CA HIS A 115 -12.00 18.50 -1.82
C HIS A 115 -12.63 19.64 -2.65
N CYS A 116 -12.65 20.87 -2.12
CA CYS A 116 -13.08 22.04 -2.87
C CYS A 116 -12.13 22.34 -4.02
N ALA A 117 -10.81 22.30 -3.75
CA ALA A 117 -9.77 22.54 -4.73
C ALA A 117 -9.80 21.50 -5.87
N GLU A 118 -9.93 20.22 -5.51
CA GLU A 118 -10.04 19.09 -6.43
C GLU A 118 -11.32 19.16 -7.27
N THR A 119 -12.48 19.37 -6.63
CA THR A 119 -13.78 19.50 -7.32
C THR A 119 -13.73 20.66 -8.31
N TYR A 120 -13.26 21.84 -7.90
CA TYR A 120 -13.18 22.99 -8.80
C TYR A 120 -12.19 22.75 -9.96
N SER A 121 -11.08 22.04 -9.72
CA SER A 121 -10.15 21.66 -10.79
C SER A 121 -10.84 20.81 -11.87
N LEU A 122 -11.73 19.90 -11.45
CA LEU A 122 -12.54 19.08 -12.35
C LEU A 122 -13.66 19.88 -13.02
N THR A 123 -14.34 20.78 -12.30
CA THR A 123 -15.34 21.70 -12.86
C THR A 123 -14.77 22.56 -13.98
N ARG A 124 -13.52 23.03 -13.84
CA ARG A 124 -12.86 23.81 -14.89
C ARG A 124 -12.63 23.02 -16.18
N GLN A 125 -12.44 21.71 -16.08
CA GLN A 125 -12.21 20.84 -17.23
C GLN A 125 -13.52 20.26 -17.81
N PHE A 126 -14.46 19.91 -16.93
CA PHE A 126 -15.72 19.24 -17.27
C PHE A 126 -16.89 19.82 -16.45
N PRO A 127 -17.30 21.08 -16.70
CA PRO A 127 -18.25 21.80 -15.85
C PRO A 127 -19.64 21.15 -15.80
N THR A 128 -20.02 20.40 -16.83
CA THR A 128 -21.30 19.68 -16.87
C THR A 128 -21.29 18.39 -16.07
N LEU A 129 -20.11 17.82 -15.80
CA LEU A 129 -19.95 16.56 -15.06
C LEU A 129 -19.66 16.80 -13.58
N PHE A 130 -18.95 17.89 -13.25
CA PHE A 130 -18.56 18.22 -11.88
C PHE A 130 -19.08 19.62 -11.53
N PRO A 131 -20.29 19.76 -10.99
CA PRO A 131 -20.77 21.04 -10.50
C PRO A 131 -19.94 21.49 -9.28
N TYR A 132 -19.78 22.81 -9.14
CA TYR A 132 -19.17 23.44 -7.98
C TYR A 132 -20.10 24.53 -7.44
N PRO A 133 -20.28 24.66 -6.10
CA PRO A 133 -19.74 23.78 -5.06
C PRO A 133 -20.33 22.35 -5.13
N PRO A 134 -19.63 21.33 -4.59
CA PRO A 134 -20.18 19.98 -4.52
C PRO A 134 -21.43 19.95 -3.64
N ASP A 135 -22.45 19.19 -4.05
CA ASP A 135 -23.68 18.96 -3.28
C ASP A 135 -23.47 17.85 -2.24
N ASP A 136 -22.65 18.13 -1.23
CA ASP A 136 -22.36 17.25 -0.09
C ASP A 136 -22.49 18.05 1.22
N PRO A 137 -23.40 17.67 2.14
CA PRO A 137 -23.62 18.40 3.39
C PRO A 137 -22.44 18.32 4.36
N ASP A 138 -21.54 17.36 4.20
CA ASP A 138 -20.35 17.17 5.03
C ASP A 138 -19.11 17.90 4.44
N VAL A 139 -19.28 18.67 3.36
CA VAL A 139 -18.22 19.47 2.72
C VAL A 139 -18.61 20.94 2.74
N GLU A 140 -17.66 21.81 3.07
CA GLU A 140 -17.86 23.26 3.10
C GLU A 140 -16.94 23.96 2.09
N CYS A 141 -17.52 24.35 0.95
CA CYS A 141 -16.83 25.09 -0.09
C CYS A 141 -17.47 26.48 -0.27
N PRO A 142 -16.68 27.55 -0.47
CA PRO A 142 -17.25 28.86 -0.77
C PRO A 142 -17.96 28.83 -2.12
N GLU A 143 -19.07 29.56 -2.25
CA GLU A 143 -19.83 29.68 -3.51
C GLU A 143 -18.94 30.18 -4.65
N ASN A 144 -18.12 31.19 -4.35
CA ASN A 144 -17.10 31.68 -5.25
C ASN A 144 -15.79 30.89 -5.06
N PRO A 145 -15.34 30.10 -6.04
CA PRO A 145 -14.12 29.30 -5.92
C PRO A 145 -12.84 30.15 -5.73
N ASN A 146 -12.87 31.43 -6.09
CA ASN A 146 -11.73 32.33 -5.86
C ASN A 146 -11.57 32.77 -4.40
N GLU A 147 -12.51 32.40 -3.51
CA GLU A 147 -12.48 32.68 -2.07
C GLU A 147 -11.97 31.49 -1.25
N MET A 148 -11.57 30.39 -1.90
CA MET A 148 -11.05 29.20 -1.23
C MET A 148 -9.80 29.51 -0.38
N GLN A 149 -9.82 29.07 0.88
CA GLN A 149 -8.71 29.25 1.81
C GLN A 149 -7.67 28.12 1.70
N LEU A 150 -6.86 28.17 0.64
CA LEU A 150 -5.92 27.10 0.30
C LEU A 150 -4.53 27.20 0.96
N ALA A 151 -4.29 28.17 1.85
CA ALA A 151 -2.97 28.45 2.43
C ALA A 151 -2.45 27.35 3.37
N ALA A 152 -1.77 26.34 2.81
CA ALA A 152 -1.27 25.17 3.53
C ALA A 152 -0.35 25.50 4.70
N GLU A 153 -0.21 24.55 5.62
CA GLU A 153 0.48 24.75 6.89
C GLU A 153 1.55 23.70 7.14
N ILE A 154 2.59 24.09 7.88
CA ILE A 154 3.55 23.16 8.49
C ILE A 154 3.39 23.28 10.01
N TRP A 155 3.16 22.14 10.64
CA TRP A 155 3.06 22.00 12.08
C TRP A 155 4.24 21.21 12.60
N ARG A 156 4.67 21.48 13.83
CA ARG A 156 5.61 20.62 14.55
C ARG A 156 5.05 20.20 15.90
N TYR A 157 5.36 18.98 16.32
CA TYR A 157 4.98 18.42 17.61
C TYR A 157 6.20 18.16 18.46
N SER A 158 6.16 18.60 19.72
CA SER A 158 7.12 18.22 20.75
C SER A 158 6.54 17.09 21.60
N PRO A 159 7.08 15.86 21.54
CA PRO A 159 6.58 14.76 22.35
C PRO A 159 6.78 14.96 23.86
N LEU A 160 7.84 15.67 24.27
CA LEU A 160 8.11 15.99 25.68
C LEU A 160 7.10 16.98 26.26
N GLY A 161 6.82 18.06 25.53
CA GLY A 161 5.84 19.06 25.94
C GLY A 161 4.39 18.65 25.65
N LYS A 162 4.18 17.66 24.77
CA LYS A 162 2.89 17.33 24.14
C LYS A 162 2.23 18.55 23.49
N MET A 163 3.05 19.40 22.88
CA MET A 163 2.62 20.68 22.31
C MET A 163 2.76 20.66 20.80
N TRP A 164 1.74 21.19 20.14
CA TRP A 164 1.73 21.47 18.71
C TRP A 164 1.95 22.95 18.46
N GLU A 165 2.74 23.26 17.45
CA GLU A 165 3.00 24.63 17.00
C GLU A 165 2.91 24.69 15.48
N ARG A 166 2.14 25.64 14.95
CA ARG A 166 2.18 25.96 13.52
C ARG A 166 3.38 26.84 13.24
N VAL A 167 4.39 26.28 12.61
CA VAL A 167 5.65 26.96 12.30
C VAL A 167 5.66 27.65 10.94
N TYR A 168 4.74 27.28 10.05
CA TYR A 168 4.61 27.94 8.76
C TYR A 168 3.16 27.92 8.25
N ARG A 169 2.78 28.98 7.56
CA ARG A 169 1.57 29.05 6.74
C ARG A 169 1.95 29.70 5.40
N SER A 170 1.51 29.09 4.29
CA SER A 170 1.75 29.65 2.96
C SER A 170 1.17 31.07 2.86
N PRO A 171 1.89 32.02 2.24
CA PRO A 171 1.32 33.33 1.92
C PRO A 171 0.20 33.18 0.88
N ASN A 172 -0.79 34.07 0.96
CA ASN A 172 -1.88 34.23 -0.01
C ASN A 172 -1.59 35.44 -0.91
N ASP A 173 -0.59 35.31 -1.78
CA ASP A 173 -0.02 36.42 -2.56
C ASP A 173 0.03 36.13 -4.07
N VAL A 174 -0.44 34.96 -4.52
CA VAL A 174 -0.50 34.63 -5.94
C VAL A 174 -1.79 35.20 -6.53
N HIS A 175 -1.68 36.18 -7.42
CA HIS A 175 -2.85 36.72 -8.10
C HIS A 175 -3.54 35.66 -8.97
N ILE A 176 -4.87 35.56 -8.86
CA ILE A 176 -5.65 34.63 -9.68
C ILE A 176 -5.84 35.23 -11.09
N PRO A 177 -5.30 34.59 -12.15
CA PRO A 177 -5.37 35.12 -13.50
C PRO A 177 -6.81 35.36 -13.97
N GLY A 178 -7.07 36.56 -14.52
CA GLY A 178 -8.37 36.93 -15.07
C GLY A 178 -9.40 37.40 -14.04
N THR A 179 -8.99 37.60 -12.79
CA THR A 179 -9.83 38.17 -11.73
C THR A 179 -9.29 39.53 -11.29
N VAL A 180 -10.08 40.33 -10.57
CA VAL A 180 -9.63 41.58 -9.95
C VAL A 180 -9.76 41.44 -8.45
N GLY A 181 -8.67 41.64 -7.71
CA GLY A 181 -8.65 41.63 -6.24
C GLY A 181 -8.57 40.24 -5.58
N TYR A 182 -8.63 39.14 -6.33
CA TYR A 182 -8.47 37.80 -5.76
C TYR A 182 -7.02 37.30 -5.82
N THR A 183 -6.62 36.66 -4.73
CA THR A 183 -5.32 36.00 -4.54
C THR A 183 -5.53 34.61 -3.99
N VAL A 184 -4.62 33.70 -4.32
CA VAL A 184 -4.55 32.34 -3.80
C VAL A 184 -3.21 32.08 -3.12
N ALA A 185 -3.14 31.01 -2.34
CA ALA A 185 -1.94 30.56 -1.67
C ALA A 185 -0.80 30.25 -2.67
N ARG A 186 0.44 30.61 -2.29
CA ARG A 186 1.65 30.20 -3.04
C ARG A 186 1.82 28.69 -3.07
N ASP A 187 1.49 28.02 -1.97
CA ASP A 187 1.51 26.58 -1.76
C ASP A 187 0.16 26.13 -1.19
N VAL A 188 -0.51 25.20 -1.87
CA VAL A 188 -1.80 24.62 -1.45
C VAL A 188 -1.64 23.31 -0.68
N GLY A 189 -0.42 22.79 -0.59
CA GLY A 189 -0.07 21.66 0.24
C GLY A 189 1.43 21.40 0.34
N PHE A 190 1.85 20.65 1.37
CA PHE A 190 3.23 20.21 1.57
C PHE A 190 3.32 18.69 1.55
N ARG A 191 3.84 18.12 0.45
CA ARG A 191 3.60 16.72 0.07
C ARG A 191 4.81 15.80 0.23
N GLY A 192 5.97 16.35 0.55
CA GLY A 192 7.16 15.58 0.87
C GLY A 192 8.09 16.37 1.78
N MET A 193 8.76 15.69 2.69
CA MET A 193 9.75 16.25 3.61
C MET A 193 10.95 15.31 3.67
N ALA A 194 12.16 15.86 3.72
CA ALA A 194 13.38 15.10 3.97
C ALA A 194 14.43 15.99 4.65
N VAL A 195 15.21 15.39 5.54
CA VAL A 195 16.40 16.01 6.12
C VAL A 195 17.59 15.71 5.20
N PHE A 196 18.40 16.71 4.91
CA PHE A 196 19.58 16.56 4.05
C PHE A 196 20.77 17.31 4.66
N GLN A 197 21.95 16.68 4.58
CA GLN A 197 23.22 17.30 4.93
C GLN A 197 23.82 17.94 3.67
N GLU A 198 23.94 19.26 3.68
CA GLU A 198 24.53 20.03 2.60
C GLU A 198 26.05 19.82 2.50
N PRO A 199 26.67 20.13 1.34
CA PRO A 199 28.11 19.97 1.15
C PRO A 199 28.99 20.75 2.14
N ASP A 200 28.48 21.84 2.71
CA ASP A 200 29.18 22.64 3.71
C ASP A 200 29.02 22.12 5.15
N GLY A 201 28.28 21.01 5.33
CA GLY A 201 27.98 20.42 6.62
C GLY A 201 26.72 20.97 7.29
N THR A 202 25.98 21.89 6.68
CA THR A 202 24.69 22.35 7.21
C THR A 202 23.64 21.26 7.07
N GLU A 203 22.95 20.91 8.14
CA GLU A 203 21.76 20.05 8.08
C GLU A 203 20.49 20.91 7.94
N ALA A 204 19.63 20.56 6.99
CA ALA A 204 18.40 21.31 6.74
C ALA A 204 17.22 20.38 6.43
N LEU A 205 16.03 20.84 6.82
CA LEU A 205 14.75 20.25 6.41
C LEU A 205 14.31 20.86 5.07
N TYR A 206 14.09 20.01 4.08
CA TYR A 206 13.55 20.37 2.77
C TYR A 206 12.09 19.90 2.64
N VAL A 207 11.24 20.77 2.11
CA VAL A 207 9.80 20.53 2.00
C VAL A 207 9.33 20.78 0.57
N GLY A 208 8.85 19.74 -0.11
CA GLY A 208 8.26 19.83 -1.44
C GLY A 208 6.81 20.31 -1.38
N SER A 209 6.48 21.34 -2.15
CA SER A 209 5.13 21.93 -2.17
C SER A 209 4.26 21.45 -3.33
N VAL A 210 2.96 21.71 -3.19
CA VAL A 210 1.97 21.66 -4.26
C VAL A 210 1.53 23.09 -4.55
N SER A 211 1.67 23.55 -5.80
CA SER A 211 1.25 24.89 -6.20
C SER A 211 -0.22 24.90 -6.66
N PRO A 212 -0.90 26.05 -6.66
CA PRO A 212 -2.27 26.18 -7.17
C PRO A 212 -2.39 25.98 -8.69
N ARG A 213 -1.28 25.68 -9.39
CA ARG A 213 -1.21 25.60 -10.85
C ARG A 213 -2.11 24.55 -11.48
N PHE A 214 -2.44 23.47 -10.75
CA PHE A 214 -3.37 22.46 -11.22
C PHE A 214 -4.80 22.97 -11.40
N ILE A 215 -5.16 24.07 -10.73
CA ILE A 215 -6.41 24.79 -10.94
C ILE A 215 -6.17 25.95 -11.89
N TRP A 216 -5.16 26.78 -11.64
CA TRP A 216 -4.85 27.98 -12.43
C TRP A 216 -3.49 27.84 -13.11
N ASP A 217 -3.49 27.36 -14.36
CA ASP A 217 -2.33 27.04 -15.20
C ASP A 217 -1.20 28.10 -15.27
N LYS A 218 -1.54 29.38 -15.15
CA LYS A 218 -0.57 30.51 -15.12
C LYS A 218 -0.01 30.83 -13.74
N ALA A 219 -0.46 30.16 -12.68
CA ALA A 219 0.13 30.29 -11.36
C ALA A 219 1.56 29.73 -11.36
N PRO A 220 2.43 30.18 -10.43
CA PRO A 220 3.82 29.74 -10.42
C PRO A 220 3.97 28.22 -10.18
N PRO A 221 5.09 27.62 -10.61
CA PRO A 221 5.41 26.20 -10.35
C PRO A 221 5.50 25.89 -8.84
N PRO A 222 5.48 24.60 -8.45
CA PRO A 222 5.80 24.20 -7.08
C PRO A 222 7.21 24.64 -6.71
N ARG A 223 7.46 24.77 -5.42
CA ARG A 223 8.77 25.19 -4.89
C ARG A 223 9.20 24.25 -3.76
N ILE A 224 10.49 24.34 -3.42
CA ILE A 224 11.06 23.63 -2.27
C ILE A 224 11.31 24.66 -1.19
N LEU A 225 10.73 24.46 -0.01
CA LEU A 225 11.08 25.24 1.18
C LEU A 225 12.26 24.58 1.89
N ARG A 226 13.09 25.39 2.51
CA ARG A 226 14.25 24.99 3.32
C ARG A 226 14.16 25.63 4.69
N SER A 227 14.53 24.89 5.72
CA SER A 227 14.70 25.40 7.09
C SER A 227 15.92 24.76 7.76
N THR A 228 16.72 25.57 8.46
CA THR A 228 17.88 25.12 9.26
C THR A 228 17.62 25.18 10.77
N ASP A 229 16.46 25.67 11.17
CA ASP A 229 16.08 25.82 12.59
C ASP A 229 14.68 25.27 12.91
N GLY A 230 13.92 24.84 11.89
CA GLY A 230 12.60 24.26 12.04
C GLY A 230 11.46 25.24 12.30
N VAL A 231 11.74 26.55 12.28
CA VAL A 231 10.75 27.61 12.50
C VAL A 231 10.75 28.68 11.42
N ASN A 232 11.89 28.88 10.76
CA ASN A 232 12.02 29.80 9.64
C ASN A 232 12.13 28.98 8.35
N PHE A 233 11.14 29.12 7.47
CA PHE A 233 11.09 28.44 6.19
C PHE A 233 11.20 29.48 5.07
N ALA A 234 12.15 29.28 4.17
CA ALA A 234 12.33 30.09 2.98
C ALA A 234 12.40 29.20 1.73
N PRO A 235 11.91 29.66 0.57
CA PRO A 235 12.11 28.92 -0.68
C PRO A 235 13.60 28.89 -1.05
N VAL A 236 14.05 27.77 -1.61
CA VAL A 236 15.35 27.74 -2.33
C VAL A 236 15.26 28.63 -3.58
N PRO A 237 16.39 29.10 -4.14
CA PRO A 237 16.39 29.90 -5.37
C PRO A 237 15.61 29.23 -6.50
N GLN A 238 14.80 30.01 -7.22
CA GLN A 238 13.94 29.55 -8.32
C GLN A 238 13.74 30.70 -9.32
N ASP A 239 14.83 31.12 -9.96
CA ASP A 239 14.89 32.27 -10.84
C ASP A 239 14.37 31.94 -12.25
N PRO A 240 13.79 32.92 -12.98
CA PRO A 240 13.33 32.72 -14.36
C PRO A 240 14.39 32.07 -15.26
N GLY A 241 13.99 31.03 -15.99
CA GLY A 241 14.87 30.27 -16.89
C GLY A 241 15.63 29.10 -16.24
N SER A 242 15.57 28.94 -14.91
CA SER A 242 16.13 27.77 -14.23
C SER A 242 15.24 26.53 -14.37
N VAL A 243 15.81 25.33 -14.16
CA VAL A 243 15.07 24.05 -14.16
C VAL A 243 13.88 24.10 -13.21
N LEU A 244 14.07 24.58 -11.98
CA LEU A 244 12.97 24.67 -11.00
C LEU A 244 11.87 25.66 -11.43
N TYR A 245 12.23 26.78 -12.09
CA TYR A 245 11.23 27.75 -12.55
C TYR A 245 10.44 27.26 -13.77
N GLU A 246 11.09 26.50 -14.65
CA GLU A 246 10.50 25.98 -15.88
C GLU A 246 9.68 24.70 -15.68
N LEU A 247 9.55 24.22 -14.43
CA LEU A 247 8.64 23.12 -14.11
C LEU A 247 7.22 23.46 -14.58
N VAL A 248 6.66 22.59 -15.41
CA VAL A 248 5.27 22.70 -15.87
C VAL A 248 4.29 22.07 -14.89
N GLU A 249 4.81 21.24 -14.00
CA GLU A 249 4.07 20.46 -13.04
C GLU A 249 3.60 21.29 -11.83
N SER A 250 2.78 20.67 -10.97
CA SER A 250 2.18 21.36 -9.81
C SER A 250 2.60 20.80 -8.46
N SER A 251 3.34 19.70 -8.39
CA SER A 251 3.67 19.00 -7.15
C SER A 251 5.12 18.54 -7.10
N LEU A 252 5.77 18.70 -5.95
CA LEU A 252 7.05 18.07 -5.59
C LEU A 252 6.81 17.09 -4.43
N ARG A 253 7.08 15.80 -4.64
CA ARG A 253 6.80 14.75 -3.63
C ARG A 253 7.90 13.69 -3.52
N ASN A 254 7.74 12.83 -2.51
CA ASN A 254 8.55 11.63 -2.27
C ASN A 254 10.06 11.93 -2.30
N PRO A 255 10.55 12.85 -1.47
CA PRO A 255 11.98 13.07 -1.41
C PRO A 255 12.69 11.82 -0.90
N VAL A 256 13.80 11.49 -1.53
CA VAL A 256 14.65 10.35 -1.17
C VAL A 256 16.10 10.80 -1.18
N ILE A 257 16.89 10.35 -0.21
CA ILE A 257 18.32 10.62 -0.15
C ILE A 257 19.09 9.41 -0.63
N TYR A 258 20.01 9.59 -1.58
CA TYR A 258 20.86 8.52 -2.10
C TYR A 258 22.17 9.09 -2.65
N GLN A 259 23.31 8.53 -2.23
CA GLN A 259 24.67 8.95 -2.65
C GLN A 259 24.87 10.48 -2.61
N ASP A 260 24.66 11.09 -1.44
CA ASP A 260 24.83 12.52 -1.19
C ASP A 260 24.01 13.43 -2.13
N LYS A 261 22.88 12.91 -2.64
CA LYS A 261 21.90 13.66 -3.41
C LYS A 261 20.53 13.54 -2.78
N ILE A 262 19.76 14.62 -2.86
CA ILE A 262 18.32 14.59 -2.64
C ILE A 262 17.60 14.48 -3.97
N PHE A 263 16.58 13.64 -4.02
CA PHE A 263 15.72 13.44 -5.18
C PHE A 263 14.33 13.96 -4.90
N PHE A 264 13.63 14.48 -5.92
CA PHE A 264 12.19 14.82 -5.83
C PHE A 264 11.47 14.37 -7.08
N ILE A 265 10.27 13.82 -6.92
CA ILE A 265 9.36 13.62 -8.05
C ILE A 265 8.63 14.94 -8.30
N SER A 266 8.86 15.54 -9.47
CA SER A 266 8.12 16.70 -9.95
C SER A 266 6.97 16.20 -10.83
N GLY A 267 5.75 16.23 -10.33
CA GLY A 267 4.60 15.64 -11.03
C GLY A 267 3.36 16.49 -10.99
N THR A 268 2.34 16.02 -11.71
CA THR A 268 1.00 16.61 -11.70
C THR A 268 0.42 16.64 -10.29
N VAL A 269 -0.80 17.12 -10.12
CA VAL A 269 -1.48 17.04 -8.81
C VAL A 269 -1.67 15.60 -8.32
N GLN A 270 -1.74 14.61 -9.23
CA GLN A 270 -1.71 13.20 -8.85
C GLN A 270 -0.34 12.78 -8.31
N GLY A 271 0.73 13.48 -8.70
CA GLY A 271 2.07 13.50 -8.10
C GLY A 271 3.14 12.70 -8.85
N SER A 272 2.81 12.18 -10.03
CA SER A 272 3.74 11.39 -10.86
C SER A 272 4.30 12.27 -11.99
N GLY A 273 5.59 12.14 -12.30
CA GLY A 273 6.28 12.97 -13.29
C GLY A 273 7.81 12.78 -13.28
N PRO A 274 8.60 13.67 -13.90
CA PRO A 274 10.07 13.55 -13.93
C PRO A 274 10.71 13.51 -12.53
N LEU A 275 11.85 12.81 -12.43
CA LEU A 275 12.68 12.77 -11.24
C LEU A 275 13.75 13.86 -11.32
N LEU A 276 13.80 14.70 -10.29
CA LEU A 276 14.83 15.72 -10.07
C LEU A 276 15.87 15.20 -9.09
N ALA A 277 17.13 15.63 -9.22
CA ALA A 277 18.18 15.38 -8.23
C ALA A 277 19.07 16.61 -8.04
N ALA A 278 19.57 16.81 -6.81
CA ALA A 278 20.57 17.83 -6.48
C ALA A 278 21.55 17.32 -5.42
N SER A 279 22.83 17.63 -5.57
CA SER A 279 23.84 17.45 -4.50
C SER A 279 23.95 18.67 -3.58
N ASN A 280 23.57 19.86 -4.08
CA ASN A 280 23.51 21.10 -3.32
C ASN A 280 22.09 21.73 -3.40
N PRO A 281 21.09 21.14 -2.73
CA PRO A 281 19.71 21.60 -2.84
C PRO A 281 19.48 23.03 -2.31
N ALA A 282 20.37 23.57 -1.47
CA ALA A 282 20.28 24.97 -1.01
C ALA A 282 20.48 25.99 -2.15
N GLY A 283 21.24 25.63 -3.19
CA GLY A 283 21.47 26.51 -4.34
C GLY A 283 20.27 26.63 -5.28
N GLY A 284 19.27 25.75 -5.17
CA GLY A 284 18.04 25.81 -5.96
C GLY A 284 18.32 25.78 -7.47
N ASN A 285 17.57 26.56 -8.25
CA ASN A 285 17.81 26.79 -9.69
C ASN A 285 18.21 25.52 -10.47
N ASP A 286 19.40 25.54 -11.09
CA ASP A 286 19.93 24.46 -11.92
C ASP A 286 20.83 23.47 -11.14
N GLU A 287 20.96 23.65 -9.82
CA GLU A 287 21.49 22.59 -8.95
C GLU A 287 20.58 21.36 -8.98
N PHE A 288 19.28 21.58 -9.25
CA PHE A 288 18.34 20.52 -9.58
C PHE A 288 18.37 20.22 -11.08
N GLN A 289 18.60 18.94 -11.41
CA GLN A 289 18.58 18.44 -12.78
C GLN A 289 17.54 17.33 -12.93
N ILE A 290 16.90 17.26 -14.10
CA ILE A 290 16.03 16.12 -14.45
C ILE A 290 16.95 14.92 -14.74
N VAL A 291 16.84 13.88 -13.92
CA VAL A 291 17.68 12.68 -14.00
C VAL A 291 16.96 11.48 -14.59
N SER A 292 15.63 11.50 -14.63
CA SER A 292 14.84 10.49 -15.33
C SER A 292 14.94 10.66 -16.85
N PRO A 293 14.83 9.57 -17.65
CA PRO A 293 14.78 9.68 -19.10
C PRO A 293 13.57 10.53 -19.56
N PRO A 294 13.63 11.14 -20.76
CA PRO A 294 12.52 11.88 -21.32
C PRO A 294 11.25 11.02 -21.40
N ALA A 295 10.09 11.61 -21.04
CA ALA A 295 8.78 10.97 -21.00
C ALA A 295 8.59 9.86 -19.96
N THR A 296 9.60 9.54 -19.14
CA THR A 296 9.42 8.66 -17.98
C THR A 296 8.62 9.39 -16.89
N ILE A 297 7.48 8.81 -16.49
CA ILE A 297 6.61 9.34 -15.43
C ILE A 297 6.90 8.56 -14.15
N VAL A 298 7.75 9.08 -13.28
CA VAL A 298 8.10 8.47 -12.00
C VAL A 298 6.98 8.69 -10.98
N SER A 299 6.59 7.65 -10.26
CA SER A 299 5.45 7.64 -9.32
C SER A 299 5.87 7.41 -7.87
N ALA A 300 6.89 6.60 -7.61
CA ALA A 300 7.49 6.45 -6.28
C ALA A 300 9.00 6.19 -6.41
N ALA A 301 9.74 6.38 -5.32
CA ALA A 301 11.16 6.06 -5.25
C ALA A 301 11.54 5.58 -3.85
N ALA A 302 12.52 4.68 -3.76
CA ALA A 302 13.13 4.23 -2.52
C ALA A 302 14.56 3.73 -2.77
N VAL A 303 15.39 3.76 -1.72
CA VAL A 303 16.72 3.14 -1.77
C VAL A 303 16.63 1.71 -1.29
N TYR A 304 17.20 0.79 -2.04
CA TYR A 304 17.26 -0.62 -1.67
C TYR A 304 18.47 -1.28 -2.30
N ASN A 305 19.12 -2.18 -1.56
CA ASN A 305 20.20 -3.04 -2.07
C ASN A 305 21.33 -2.27 -2.81
N GLY A 306 21.66 -1.06 -2.35
CA GLY A 306 22.69 -0.22 -2.95
C GLY A 306 22.31 0.44 -4.28
N TYR A 307 21.02 0.57 -4.59
CA TYR A 307 20.51 1.28 -5.77
C TYR A 307 19.32 2.18 -5.40
N LEU A 308 19.05 3.17 -6.25
CA LEU A 308 17.80 3.90 -6.25
C LEU A 308 16.78 3.16 -7.11
N TYR A 309 15.71 2.64 -6.49
CA TYR A 309 14.57 2.04 -7.17
C TYR A 309 13.51 3.11 -7.42
N ILE A 310 12.89 3.06 -8.61
CA ILE A 310 11.82 3.96 -9.03
C ILE A 310 10.65 3.18 -9.61
N GLY A 311 9.45 3.62 -9.29
CA GLY A 311 8.22 3.17 -9.92
C GLY A 311 7.87 4.08 -11.08
N VAL A 312 7.54 3.52 -12.23
CA VAL A 312 7.20 4.25 -13.46
C VAL A 312 5.75 3.95 -13.84
N GLN A 313 4.99 5.01 -14.10
CA GLN A 313 3.61 4.91 -14.55
C GLN A 313 3.56 4.51 -16.03
N ASP A 314 2.68 3.55 -16.35
CA ASP A 314 2.30 3.20 -17.71
C ASP A 314 0.81 2.83 -17.75
N LEU A 315 0.02 3.65 -18.46
CA LEU A 315 -1.43 3.49 -18.57
C LEU A 315 -1.86 2.38 -19.54
N ALA A 316 -0.94 1.88 -20.38
CA ALA A 316 -1.22 0.86 -21.38
C ALA A 316 -0.89 -0.55 -20.88
N GLN A 317 0.27 -0.72 -20.24
CA GLN A 317 0.78 -2.03 -19.83
C GLN A 317 0.79 -2.24 -18.31
N GLY A 318 0.53 -1.20 -17.52
CA GLY A 318 0.73 -1.24 -16.07
C GLY A 318 2.13 -0.83 -15.64
N TYR A 319 2.30 -0.50 -14.37
CA TYR A 319 3.54 0.08 -13.85
C TYR A 319 4.78 -0.77 -14.15
N SER A 320 5.95 -0.12 -14.15
CA SER A 320 7.26 -0.81 -14.13
C SER A 320 8.08 -0.36 -12.93
N ILE A 321 8.95 -1.24 -12.44
CA ILE A 321 9.97 -0.91 -11.43
C ILE A 321 11.32 -0.94 -12.09
N LEU A 322 12.04 0.19 -12.02
CA LEU A 322 13.39 0.33 -12.53
C LEU A 322 14.36 0.61 -11.39
N LYS A 323 15.64 0.33 -11.56
CA LYS A 323 16.71 0.72 -10.64
C LYS A 323 17.86 1.42 -11.35
N THR A 324 18.57 2.28 -10.63
CA THR A 324 19.76 2.98 -11.10
C THR A 324 20.80 3.10 -9.99
N ASP A 325 22.08 3.12 -10.34
CA ASP A 325 23.16 3.46 -9.41
C ASP A 325 23.28 4.98 -9.19
N ALA A 326 22.46 5.78 -9.88
CA ALA A 326 22.43 7.24 -9.86
C ALA A 326 23.80 7.91 -10.12
N SER A 327 24.57 7.30 -11.01
CA SER A 327 25.90 7.76 -11.41
C SER A 327 25.96 8.22 -12.87
N GLY A 328 27.01 8.96 -13.21
CA GLY A 328 27.23 9.49 -14.55
C GLY A 328 26.40 10.76 -14.87
N PRO A 329 26.46 11.27 -16.11
CA PRO A 329 25.68 12.43 -16.53
C PRO A 329 24.19 12.06 -16.65
N PRO A 330 23.25 12.95 -16.29
CA PRO A 330 21.84 12.72 -16.51
C PRO A 330 21.46 12.76 -18.02
N PRO A 331 20.38 12.07 -18.43
CA PRO A 331 19.58 11.17 -17.61
C PRO A 331 20.38 9.91 -17.23
N TYR A 332 20.16 9.39 -16.03
CA TYR A 332 20.87 8.20 -15.57
C TYR A 332 20.48 6.96 -16.36
N THR A 333 21.30 5.91 -16.26
CA THR A 333 20.97 4.60 -16.82
C THR A 333 20.10 3.81 -15.85
N TYR A 334 19.01 3.26 -16.36
CA TYR A 334 18.05 2.48 -15.58
C TYR A 334 17.98 1.04 -16.07
N THR A 335 17.83 0.10 -15.15
CA THR A 335 17.58 -1.32 -15.43
C THR A 335 16.20 -1.70 -14.93
N GLN A 336 15.40 -2.34 -15.78
CA GLN A 336 14.07 -2.82 -15.39
C GLN A 336 14.18 -4.06 -14.49
N VAL A 337 13.44 -4.05 -13.39
CA VAL A 337 13.32 -5.15 -12.42
C VAL A 337 11.96 -5.83 -12.53
N VAL A 338 10.89 -5.03 -12.60
CA VAL A 338 9.52 -5.50 -12.83
C VAL A 338 8.93 -4.72 -13.99
N GLY A 339 8.19 -5.39 -14.89
CA GLY A 339 7.52 -4.75 -16.02
C GLY A 339 6.04 -5.11 -16.11
N ASN A 340 5.33 -4.41 -16.98
CA ASN A 340 3.95 -4.72 -17.40
C ASN A 340 2.97 -4.89 -16.23
N GLY A 341 3.05 -4.04 -15.21
CA GLY A 341 2.18 -4.12 -14.03
C GLY A 341 2.31 -5.43 -13.26
N GLY A 342 3.51 -6.05 -13.25
CA GLY A 342 3.71 -7.39 -12.70
C GLY A 342 3.03 -8.47 -13.54
N TYR A 343 2.85 -8.22 -14.85
CA TYR A 343 2.19 -9.09 -15.83
C TYR A 343 0.70 -9.36 -15.57
N LEU A 344 0.03 -8.51 -14.78
CA LEU A 344 -1.43 -8.60 -14.66
C LEU A 344 -2.08 -8.13 -15.97
N THR A 345 -2.77 -9.03 -16.65
CA THR A 345 -3.42 -8.73 -17.93
C THR A 345 -4.80 -8.11 -17.75
N ARG A 346 -5.54 -8.58 -16.72
CA ARG A 346 -6.84 -8.05 -16.38
C ARG A 346 -6.69 -6.94 -15.36
N ARG A 347 -6.86 -5.70 -15.82
CA ARG A 347 -6.86 -4.51 -15.00
C ARG A 347 -5.56 -4.25 -14.18
N PRO A 348 -4.37 -4.16 -14.81
CA PRO A 348 -3.14 -3.84 -14.09
C PRO A 348 -3.22 -2.52 -13.32
N ASN A 349 -2.51 -2.43 -12.20
CA ASN A 349 -2.22 -1.15 -11.55
C ASN A 349 -1.28 -0.34 -12.46
N HIS A 350 -1.59 0.94 -12.70
CA HIS A 350 -0.84 1.74 -13.67
C HIS A 350 0.37 2.48 -13.08
N GLU A 351 0.43 2.59 -11.75
CA GLU A 351 1.53 3.19 -11.01
C GLU A 351 1.65 2.58 -9.61
N VAL A 352 2.69 2.98 -8.89
CA VAL A 352 2.93 2.59 -7.49
C VAL A 352 3.01 3.84 -6.62
N LEU A 353 2.59 3.72 -5.37
CA LEU A 353 2.42 4.86 -4.44
C LEU A 353 3.28 4.75 -3.19
N ALA A 354 3.69 3.53 -2.83
CA ALA A 354 4.51 3.26 -1.66
C ALA A 354 5.60 2.25 -1.99
N MET A 355 6.78 2.49 -1.42
CA MET A 355 7.91 1.57 -1.46
C MET A 355 8.53 1.57 -0.07
N GLU A 356 8.73 0.39 0.53
CA GLU A 356 9.29 0.28 1.89
C GLU A 356 10.19 -0.94 2.00
N VAL A 357 11.35 -0.78 2.64
CA VAL A 357 12.24 -1.90 2.91
C VAL A 357 11.83 -2.54 4.25
N PHE A 358 11.54 -3.84 4.22
CA PHE A 358 11.21 -4.62 5.41
C PHE A 358 11.84 -6.01 5.33
N ASP A 359 12.46 -6.46 6.43
CA ASP A 359 13.21 -7.73 6.52
C ASP A 359 14.17 -7.95 5.32
N GLY A 360 14.88 -6.89 4.93
CA GLY A 360 15.86 -6.92 3.84
C GLY A 360 15.27 -7.09 2.44
N ARG A 361 13.99 -6.78 2.23
CA ARG A 361 13.29 -6.85 0.94
C ARG A 361 12.50 -5.57 0.69
N LEU A 362 12.29 -5.21 -0.58
CA LEU A 362 11.57 -3.99 -0.95
C LEU A 362 10.11 -4.29 -1.29
N TYR A 363 9.18 -3.87 -0.43
CA TYR A 363 7.74 -3.98 -0.64
C TYR A 363 7.24 -2.82 -1.50
N ILE A 364 6.33 -3.10 -2.42
CA ILE A 364 5.82 -2.15 -3.42
C ILE A 364 4.29 -2.15 -3.38
N GLY A 365 3.69 -1.00 -3.11
CA GLY A 365 2.26 -0.78 -3.07
C GLY A 365 1.73 -0.10 -4.33
N GLY A 366 0.74 -0.71 -4.98
CA GLY A 366 0.16 -0.23 -6.23
C GLY A 366 -0.94 0.82 -6.08
N ASN A 367 -1.31 1.41 -7.23
CA ASN A 367 -2.51 2.22 -7.43
C ASN A 367 -3.50 1.48 -8.34
N GLY A 368 -4.62 1.02 -7.78
CA GLY A 368 -5.70 0.37 -8.51
C GLY A 368 -6.69 1.32 -9.18
N ILE A 369 -6.62 2.62 -8.88
CA ILE A 369 -7.54 3.61 -9.43
C ILE A 369 -7.29 3.87 -10.92
N ARG A 370 -8.36 3.81 -11.71
CA ARG A 370 -8.33 3.95 -13.18
C ARG A 370 -8.88 5.31 -13.60
N GLY A 371 -8.04 6.10 -14.25
CA GLY A 371 -8.43 7.39 -14.81
C GLY A 371 -8.69 8.47 -13.76
N SER A 372 -8.58 9.74 -14.18
CA SER A 372 -8.67 10.91 -13.30
C SER A 372 -10.10 11.45 -13.11
N LEU A 373 -11.13 10.75 -13.61
CA LEU A 373 -12.46 11.33 -13.83
C LEU A 373 -13.61 10.67 -13.04
N ALA A 374 -13.32 9.75 -12.13
CA ALA A 374 -14.33 9.31 -11.17
C ALA A 374 -13.64 8.95 -9.85
N MET A 375 -13.78 9.86 -8.88
CA MET A 375 -13.48 9.59 -7.48
C MET A 375 -14.17 8.29 -7.05
N GLY A 376 -13.39 7.21 -6.92
CA GLY A 376 -13.82 5.98 -6.26
C GLY A 376 -14.44 4.86 -7.11
N LEU A 377 -14.33 4.87 -8.44
CA LEU A 377 -14.65 3.70 -9.29
C LEU A 377 -13.39 2.95 -9.78
N GLY A 378 -12.27 3.19 -9.11
CA GLY A 378 -11.01 2.49 -9.31
C GLY A 378 -11.05 1.05 -8.83
N GLY A 379 -10.28 0.18 -9.47
CA GLY A 379 -10.08 -1.17 -8.96
C GLY A 379 -9.19 -1.19 -7.71
N PRO A 380 -9.05 -2.36 -7.07
CA PRO A 380 -8.21 -2.54 -5.91
C PRO A 380 -6.71 -2.45 -6.23
N ALA A 381 -5.93 -2.00 -5.25
CA ALA A 381 -4.47 -2.02 -5.34
C ALA A 381 -3.92 -3.44 -5.14
N GLU A 382 -2.75 -3.69 -5.70
CA GLU A 382 -1.96 -4.90 -5.46
C GLU A 382 -0.64 -4.58 -4.75
N MET A 383 -0.03 -5.60 -4.16
CA MET A 383 1.24 -5.47 -3.47
C MET A 383 2.19 -6.60 -3.87
N ILE A 384 3.42 -6.23 -4.22
CA ILE A 384 4.52 -7.17 -4.50
C ILE A 384 5.68 -6.88 -3.55
N ARG A 385 6.66 -7.78 -3.50
CA ARG A 385 7.99 -7.48 -2.94
C ARG A 385 9.10 -7.88 -3.89
N ILE A 386 10.19 -7.13 -3.89
CA ILE A 386 11.42 -7.39 -4.63
C ILE A 386 12.47 -7.93 -3.67
N ASN A 387 13.08 -9.04 -4.06
CA ASN A 387 14.10 -9.76 -3.32
C ASN A 387 15.52 -9.25 -3.65
N PRO A 388 16.56 -9.61 -2.87
CA PRO A 388 17.93 -9.13 -3.10
C PRO A 388 18.54 -9.54 -4.46
N ASP A 389 17.98 -10.57 -5.11
CA ASP A 389 18.37 -11.06 -6.43
C ASP A 389 17.53 -10.46 -7.58
N ASP A 390 16.77 -9.39 -7.31
CA ASP A 390 15.79 -8.76 -8.22
C ASP A 390 14.60 -9.64 -8.63
N SER A 391 14.51 -10.89 -8.17
CA SER A 391 13.25 -11.65 -8.28
C SER A 391 12.17 -10.98 -7.44
N TRP A 392 10.91 -11.18 -7.77
CA TRP A 392 9.80 -10.60 -7.00
C TRP A 392 8.72 -11.64 -6.71
N ASP A 393 8.02 -11.43 -5.59
CA ASP A 393 6.89 -12.26 -5.16
C ASP A 393 5.61 -11.42 -5.14
N LEU A 394 4.47 -12.03 -5.49
CA LEU A 394 3.16 -11.41 -5.31
C LEU A 394 2.76 -11.55 -3.83
N ILE A 395 2.60 -10.43 -3.13
CA ILE A 395 2.14 -10.47 -1.73
C ILE A 395 0.63 -10.62 -1.70
N MET A 396 -0.06 -9.68 -2.31
CA MET A 396 -1.51 -9.54 -2.34
C MET A 396 -1.93 -9.13 -3.75
N GLY A 397 -2.84 -9.90 -4.36
CA GLY A 397 -3.27 -9.67 -5.74
C GLY A 397 -3.82 -10.93 -6.44
N GLU A 398 -4.19 -10.82 -7.71
CA GLU A 398 -4.68 -11.94 -8.53
C GLU A 398 -3.54 -12.90 -8.92
N GLU A 399 -3.74 -14.22 -8.86
CA GLU A 399 -2.73 -15.15 -9.37
C GLU A 399 -2.48 -14.96 -10.87
N ARG A 400 -1.24 -15.14 -11.33
CA ARG A 400 -0.90 -14.94 -12.74
C ARG A 400 0.35 -15.69 -13.18
N GLU A 401 0.40 -16.05 -14.46
CA GLU A 401 1.60 -16.54 -15.11
C GLU A 401 2.52 -15.38 -15.53
N THR A 402 3.82 -15.52 -15.29
CA THR A 402 4.85 -14.54 -15.66
C THR A 402 5.95 -15.22 -16.46
N PRO A 403 6.87 -14.47 -17.10
CA PRO A 403 8.05 -15.07 -17.75
C PRO A 403 8.92 -15.92 -16.82
N THR A 404 8.78 -15.76 -15.50
CA THR A 404 9.51 -16.52 -14.47
C THR A 404 8.66 -17.61 -13.81
N GLY A 405 7.50 -17.95 -14.39
CA GLY A 405 6.55 -18.93 -13.85
C GLY A 405 5.36 -18.30 -13.16
N TRP A 406 4.54 -19.14 -12.53
CA TRP A 406 3.34 -18.72 -11.81
C TRP A 406 3.67 -17.92 -10.55
N LYS A 407 2.85 -16.90 -10.28
CA LYS A 407 2.87 -16.09 -9.06
C LYS A 407 1.52 -16.20 -8.37
N PHE A 408 1.54 -16.71 -7.14
CA PHE A 408 0.40 -16.78 -6.24
C PHE A 408 0.55 -15.72 -5.14
N PRO A 409 -0.54 -15.14 -4.63
CA PRO A 409 -0.48 -14.19 -3.52
C PRO A 409 -0.08 -14.93 -2.24
N ILE A 410 1.18 -14.77 -1.82
CA ILE A 410 1.74 -15.52 -0.69
C ILE A 410 1.11 -15.14 0.66
N SER A 411 0.41 -14.00 0.75
CA SER A 411 -0.39 -13.64 1.92
C SER A 411 -1.76 -14.31 1.93
N GLY A 412 -2.16 -14.95 0.83
CA GLY A 412 -3.50 -15.48 0.63
C GLY A 412 -4.56 -14.41 0.47
N PHE A 413 -4.21 -13.15 0.17
CA PHE A 413 -5.20 -12.07 -0.05
C PHE A 413 -5.39 -11.75 -1.52
N MET A 414 -6.65 -11.56 -1.91
CA MET A 414 -7.04 -10.95 -3.18
C MET A 414 -6.66 -9.45 -3.20
N PRO A 415 -6.68 -8.78 -4.38
CA PRO A 415 -6.45 -7.35 -4.48
C PRO A 415 -7.19 -6.52 -3.40
N GLY A 416 -6.56 -5.46 -2.91
CA GLY A 416 -7.12 -4.56 -1.91
C GLY A 416 -7.32 -5.20 -0.54
N PHE A 417 -6.57 -6.26 -0.23
CA PHE A 417 -6.85 -7.13 0.94
C PHE A 417 -8.28 -7.66 0.93
N GLY A 418 -8.85 -7.98 -0.24
CA GLY A 418 -10.26 -8.45 -0.36
C GLY A 418 -11.32 -7.34 -0.26
N ASN A 419 -10.91 -6.08 -0.22
CA ASN A 419 -11.80 -4.93 -0.35
C ASN A 419 -11.51 -4.20 -1.66
N PHE A 420 -12.44 -4.27 -2.61
CA PHE A 420 -12.33 -3.59 -3.91
C PHE A 420 -12.07 -2.08 -3.78
N PHE A 421 -12.60 -1.46 -2.71
CA PHE A 421 -12.48 -0.03 -2.48
C PHE A 421 -11.13 0.39 -1.91
N ASN A 422 -10.28 -0.55 -1.47
CA ASN A 422 -8.87 -0.28 -1.16
C ASN A 422 -8.08 -0.01 -2.46
N GLY A 423 -8.28 1.18 -3.01
CA GLY A 423 -7.74 1.59 -4.30
C GLY A 423 -6.25 1.92 -4.26
N HIS A 424 -5.68 2.12 -3.08
CA HIS A 424 -4.24 2.34 -2.90
C HIS A 424 -3.68 1.52 -1.75
N ILE A 425 -2.45 1.03 -1.94
CA ILE A 425 -1.50 0.85 -0.84
C ILE A 425 -0.73 2.16 -0.71
N TRP A 426 -1.16 3.02 0.22
CA TRP A 426 -0.78 4.43 0.20
C TRP A 426 0.53 4.72 0.95
N ARG A 427 0.74 4.07 2.10
CA ARG A 427 1.97 4.18 2.90
C ARG A 427 2.30 2.86 3.56
N MET A 428 3.59 2.60 3.67
CA MET A 428 4.15 1.48 4.41
C MET A 428 5.30 1.98 5.28
N ILE A 429 5.58 1.33 6.39
CA ILE A 429 6.75 1.60 7.22
C ILE A 429 7.13 0.36 8.05
N ASP A 430 8.42 0.11 8.23
CA ASP A 430 8.92 -0.82 9.25
C ASP A 430 8.92 -0.14 10.63
N PHE A 431 8.26 -0.76 11.61
CA PHE A 431 8.31 -0.32 13.00
C PHE A 431 8.25 -1.52 13.95
N ASP A 432 9.21 -1.60 14.87
CA ASP A 432 9.29 -2.64 15.91
C ASP A 432 9.27 -4.07 15.32
N GLY A 433 9.97 -4.27 14.20
CA GLY A 433 10.03 -5.55 13.49
C GLY A 433 8.72 -5.93 12.79
N GLN A 434 7.83 -4.97 12.56
CA GLN A 434 6.57 -5.17 11.85
C GLN A 434 6.44 -4.21 10.67
N LEU A 435 6.09 -4.76 9.51
CA LEU A 435 5.66 -3.97 8.37
C LEU A 435 4.23 -3.49 8.59
N PHE A 436 4.03 -2.19 8.71
CA PHE A 436 2.71 -1.56 8.66
C PHE A 436 2.34 -1.20 7.23
N VAL A 437 1.09 -1.44 6.85
CA VAL A 437 0.56 -1.19 5.51
C VAL A 437 -0.77 -0.45 5.61
N GLY A 438 -0.80 0.80 5.17
CA GLY A 438 -1.99 1.66 5.21
C GLY A 438 -2.59 1.91 3.84
N THR A 439 -3.92 1.89 3.75
CA THR A 439 -4.64 1.99 2.46
C THR A 439 -5.26 3.37 2.22
N PHE A 440 -5.75 3.58 1.00
CA PHE A 440 -6.85 4.51 0.70
C PHE A 440 -8.10 3.68 0.40
N ASP A 441 -9.16 3.92 1.15
CA ASP A 441 -10.45 3.27 0.98
C ASP A 441 -11.49 4.23 0.37
N ALA A 442 -11.83 3.97 -0.90
CA ALA A 442 -12.79 4.72 -1.70
C ALA A 442 -14.26 4.54 -1.29
N SER A 443 -14.59 3.59 -0.41
CA SER A 443 -15.95 3.33 0.06
C SER A 443 -16.53 4.54 0.78
N THR A 444 -15.69 5.31 1.46
CA THR A 444 -16.06 6.57 2.13
C THR A 444 -16.69 7.58 1.17
N VAL A 445 -16.21 7.63 -0.09
CA VAL A 445 -16.76 8.52 -1.12
C VAL A 445 -18.19 8.12 -1.50
N GLN A 446 -18.58 6.88 -1.24
CA GLN A 446 -19.93 6.35 -1.52
C GLN A 446 -20.92 6.58 -0.38
N LYS A 447 -20.58 7.33 0.68
CA LYS A 447 -21.42 7.53 1.88
C LYS A 447 -22.85 7.98 1.59
N ASP A 448 -23.02 8.86 0.59
CA ASP A 448 -24.31 9.45 0.23
C ASP A 448 -24.99 8.73 -0.94
N ASN A 449 -24.36 7.68 -1.49
CA ASN A 449 -24.99 6.85 -2.50
C ASN A 449 -26.12 6.05 -1.84
N PRO A 450 -27.39 6.20 -2.27
CA PRO A 450 -28.52 5.57 -1.59
C PRO A 450 -28.53 4.04 -1.69
N GLU A 451 -27.85 3.47 -2.69
CA GLU A 451 -27.77 2.02 -2.89
C GLU A 451 -26.51 1.45 -2.21
N ARG A 452 -25.35 2.08 -2.40
CA ARG A 452 -24.07 1.57 -1.90
C ARG A 452 -23.73 2.03 -0.49
N GLY A 453 -24.09 3.25 -0.11
CA GLY A 453 -23.76 3.84 1.19
C GLY A 453 -24.17 2.97 2.38
N PRO A 454 -25.42 2.47 2.46
CA PRO A 454 -25.85 1.59 3.53
C PRO A 454 -25.04 0.29 3.63
N THR A 455 -24.76 -0.35 2.49
CA THR A 455 -24.01 -1.61 2.42
C THR A 455 -22.54 -1.45 2.78
N LEU A 456 -21.93 -0.33 2.36
CA LEU A 456 -20.51 -0.06 2.59
C LEU A 456 -20.22 0.57 3.96
N ARG A 457 -21.24 1.07 4.66
CA ARG A 457 -21.10 1.75 5.96
C ARG A 457 -20.25 1.00 6.99
N PRO A 458 -20.27 -0.35 7.10
CA PRO A 458 -19.43 -1.09 8.05
C PRO A 458 -17.94 -1.11 7.70
N VAL A 459 -17.58 -0.85 6.44
CA VAL A 459 -16.20 -0.93 5.92
C VAL A 459 -15.67 0.43 5.48
N MET A 460 -16.34 1.53 5.85
CA MET A 460 -15.85 2.88 5.57
C MET A 460 -14.72 3.29 6.50
N GLY A 461 -13.80 4.06 5.94
CA GLY A 461 -12.53 4.42 6.56
C GLY A 461 -11.39 3.54 6.05
N PHE A 462 -10.15 3.99 6.20
CA PHE A 462 -9.00 3.23 5.73
C PHE A 462 -8.81 1.92 6.49
N ASP A 463 -8.06 1.04 5.86
CA ASP A 463 -7.48 -0.12 6.49
C ASP A 463 -6.03 0.14 6.88
N LEU A 464 -5.64 -0.42 8.03
CA LEU A 464 -4.25 -0.50 8.47
C LEU A 464 -3.97 -1.95 8.88
N TYR A 465 -3.01 -2.58 8.22
CA TYR A 465 -2.52 -3.91 8.54
C TYR A 465 -1.11 -3.85 9.08
N ARG A 466 -0.71 -4.89 9.81
CA ARG A 466 0.68 -5.11 10.22
C ARG A 466 1.10 -6.55 9.97
N SER A 467 2.38 -6.79 9.73
CA SER A 467 2.93 -8.14 9.56
C SER A 467 4.34 -8.25 10.12
N ALA A 468 4.60 -9.29 10.92
CA ALA A 468 5.93 -9.58 11.47
C ALA A 468 6.87 -10.30 10.48
N ASN A 469 6.34 -10.80 9.37
CA ASN A 469 7.10 -11.54 8.36
C ASN A 469 6.79 -11.09 6.92
N GLY A 470 5.97 -10.05 6.78
CA GLY A 470 5.51 -9.49 5.51
C GLY A 470 4.76 -10.49 4.62
N ARG A 471 4.10 -11.49 5.23
CA ARG A 471 3.26 -12.52 4.60
C ARG A 471 1.94 -12.69 5.35
N ASP A 472 2.00 -12.86 6.68
CA ASP A 472 0.84 -13.03 7.54
C ASP A 472 0.41 -11.65 8.08
N PHE A 473 -0.75 -11.15 7.65
CA PHE A 473 -1.23 -9.82 8.02
C PHE A 473 -2.30 -9.87 9.11
N VAL A 474 -2.16 -8.97 10.08
CA VAL A 474 -3.09 -8.73 11.18
C VAL A 474 -3.70 -7.34 10.99
N PRO A 475 -5.04 -7.19 11.04
CA PRO A 475 -5.68 -5.88 10.97
C PRO A 475 -5.45 -5.11 12.27
N VAL A 476 -5.02 -3.86 12.15
CA VAL A 476 -5.00 -2.88 13.25
C VAL A 476 -6.34 -2.16 13.29
N THR A 477 -6.85 -1.73 12.13
CA THR A 477 -8.21 -1.22 11.93
C THR A 477 -8.63 -1.45 10.48
N ARG A 478 -9.94 -1.56 10.24
CA ARG A 478 -10.56 -1.62 8.90
C ARG A 478 -11.66 -0.56 8.72
N THR A 479 -11.60 0.47 9.56
CA THR A 479 -12.68 1.44 9.76
C THR A 479 -12.13 2.83 10.09
N GLY A 480 -10.89 3.14 9.70
CA GLY A 480 -10.26 4.43 9.98
C GLY A 480 -10.17 4.79 11.47
N PHE A 481 -9.92 3.80 12.33
CA PHE A 481 -9.99 3.89 13.80
C PHE A 481 -11.39 4.21 14.36
N GLY A 482 -12.44 3.82 13.63
CA GLY A 482 -13.84 4.09 13.96
C GLY A 482 -14.40 5.36 13.31
N ASP A 483 -13.53 6.23 12.77
CA ASP A 483 -13.95 7.39 11.98
C ASP A 483 -14.02 7.02 10.49
N LYS A 484 -15.25 6.86 10.01
CA LYS A 484 -15.55 6.50 8.62
C LYS A 484 -15.07 7.55 7.61
N PHE A 485 -14.82 8.79 8.03
CA PHE A 485 -14.34 9.85 7.15
C PHE A 485 -12.81 9.87 7.02
N ASN A 486 -12.09 9.12 7.86
CA ASN A 486 -10.67 8.86 7.68
C ASN A 486 -10.48 7.84 6.56
N PHE A 487 -10.56 8.26 5.31
CA PHE A 487 -10.52 7.36 4.16
C PHE A 487 -9.11 6.96 3.74
N GLY A 488 -8.04 7.48 4.36
CA GLY A 488 -6.69 7.05 4.01
C GLY A 488 -5.61 7.25 5.06
N VAL A 489 -4.65 6.33 5.08
CA VAL A 489 -3.37 6.48 5.80
C VAL A 489 -2.42 7.30 4.92
N ARG A 490 -2.21 8.57 5.26
CA ARG A 490 -1.55 9.51 4.37
C ARG A 490 -0.06 9.70 4.64
N SER A 491 0.34 9.57 5.89
CA SER A 491 1.75 9.66 6.30
C SER A 491 1.99 8.72 7.47
N LEU A 492 3.21 8.17 7.52
CA LEU A 492 3.72 7.35 8.60
C LEU A 492 5.14 7.85 8.88
N GLU A 493 5.49 7.98 10.14
CA GLU A 493 6.83 8.41 10.57
C GLU A 493 7.22 7.71 11.86
N VAL A 494 8.37 7.04 11.86
CA VAL A 494 8.96 6.44 13.05
C VAL A 494 9.81 7.47 13.78
N THR A 495 9.65 7.53 15.10
CA THR A 495 10.40 8.42 15.99
C THR A 495 10.88 7.63 17.21
N PRO A 496 11.81 8.18 18.02
CA PRO A 496 12.13 7.61 19.32
C PRO A 496 10.92 7.44 20.27
N TYR A 497 9.84 8.20 20.03
CA TYR A 497 8.61 8.15 20.82
C TYR A 497 7.55 7.21 20.23
N GLY A 498 7.90 6.45 19.19
CA GLY A 498 7.03 5.52 18.51
C GLY A 498 6.63 5.95 17.11
N LEU A 499 5.67 5.23 16.55
CA LEU A 499 5.13 5.41 15.21
C LEU A 499 3.99 6.43 15.23
N PHE A 500 4.08 7.43 14.35
CA PHE A 500 3.03 8.41 14.11
C PHE A 500 2.35 8.14 12.77
N LEU A 501 1.03 8.30 12.74
CA LEU A 501 0.18 8.10 11.58
C LEU A 501 -0.67 9.34 11.36
N GLY A 502 -0.61 9.89 10.14
CA GLY A 502 -1.46 10.99 9.70
C GLY A 502 -2.53 10.53 8.72
N THR A 503 -3.78 10.96 8.92
CA THR A 503 -4.91 10.56 8.07
C THR A 503 -5.17 11.53 6.92
N ALA A 504 -5.91 11.05 5.91
CA ALA A 504 -6.60 11.86 4.93
C ALA A 504 -8.10 11.91 5.28
N ASN A 505 -8.61 13.11 5.54
CA ASN A 505 -10.03 13.37 5.83
C ASN A 505 -10.39 14.80 5.42
N TYR A 506 -10.97 14.98 4.22
CA TYR A 506 -11.38 16.30 3.73
C TYR A 506 -12.76 16.75 4.22
N TYR A 507 -13.48 15.91 4.97
CA TYR A 507 -14.78 16.24 5.53
C TYR A 507 -14.61 17.02 6.85
N TYR A 508 -13.90 16.44 7.81
CA TYR A 508 -13.77 16.98 9.17
C TYR A 508 -12.33 17.26 9.60
N GLY A 509 -11.38 17.13 8.67
CA GLY A 509 -9.96 17.42 8.88
C GLY A 509 -9.15 16.19 9.28
N LEU A 510 -7.87 16.23 8.95
CA LEU A 510 -6.89 15.18 9.26
C LEU A 510 -6.84 14.87 10.75
N GLN A 511 -6.42 13.65 11.09
CA GLN A 511 -6.09 13.24 12.45
C GLN A 511 -4.64 12.76 12.52
N ILE A 512 -4.04 12.89 13.70
CA ILE A 512 -2.72 12.30 14.00
C ILE A 512 -2.87 11.30 15.14
N TRP A 513 -2.37 10.09 14.91
CA TRP A 513 -2.38 8.95 15.83
C TRP A 513 -0.96 8.54 16.18
N GLN A 514 -0.72 8.12 17.42
CA GLN A 514 0.58 7.66 17.90
C GLN A 514 0.47 6.25 18.48
N LEU A 515 1.32 5.34 18.00
CA LEU A 515 1.62 4.07 18.63
C LEU A 515 2.97 4.20 19.35
N PRO A 516 3.02 4.15 20.70
CA PRO A 516 4.27 4.24 21.45
C PRO A 516 5.26 3.12 21.08
N SER A 517 6.56 3.42 21.13
CA SER A 517 7.61 2.38 21.07
C SER A 517 7.65 1.58 22.37
N ALA A 518 8.06 0.32 22.30
CA ALA A 518 8.28 -0.53 23.47
C ALA A 518 9.24 0.15 24.48
N ASP A 519 10.29 0.81 23.97
CA ASP A 519 11.25 1.54 24.79
C ASP A 519 10.64 2.77 25.47
N SER A 520 9.72 3.50 24.81
CA SER A 520 9.04 4.65 25.42
C SER A 520 8.07 4.27 26.55
N LEU A 521 7.68 2.99 26.63
CA LEU A 521 6.90 2.45 27.75
C LEU A 521 7.81 2.09 28.94
N ALA A 522 9.06 1.67 28.70
CA ALA A 522 10.03 1.37 29.74
C ALA A 522 10.43 2.63 30.54
N ASP A 523 10.56 3.79 29.88
CA ASP A 523 10.85 5.07 30.54
C ASP A 523 9.71 5.60 31.43
N LYS A 524 8.49 5.04 31.32
CA LYS A 524 7.38 5.33 32.24
C LYS A 524 7.40 4.48 33.51
N PHE A 525 8.20 3.41 33.54
CA PHE A 525 8.46 2.62 34.75
C PHE A 525 9.79 3.06 35.37
N VAL A 526 9.79 4.25 36.00
CA VAL A 526 10.82 4.57 36.98
C VAL A 526 10.69 3.54 38.10
N TYR A 527 11.63 2.59 38.17
CA TYR A 527 11.87 1.79 39.36
C TYR A 527 12.14 2.76 40.51
N LEU A 528 11.11 3.07 41.31
CA LEU A 528 11.33 3.54 42.68
C LEU A 528 12.13 2.44 43.37
N PRO A 529 13.37 2.67 43.82
CA PRO A 529 14.04 1.68 44.64
C PRO A 529 13.19 1.51 45.89
N LEU A 530 12.56 0.34 46.02
CA LEU A 530 11.93 -0.08 47.26
C LEU A 530 13.00 0.04 48.34
N LEU A 531 12.85 1.03 49.23
CA LEU A 531 13.54 1.05 50.50
C LEU A 531 13.18 -0.25 51.21
N SER A 532 14.16 -1.15 51.27
CA SER A 532 14.06 -2.43 51.93
C SER A 532 13.93 -2.21 53.44
N GLY A 533 12.71 -2.40 53.92
CA GLY A 533 12.37 -2.38 55.34
C GLY A 533 11.12 -3.22 55.57
N GLY A 534 11.22 -4.54 55.40
CA GLY A 534 10.09 -5.43 55.67
C GLY A 534 10.32 -6.85 55.18
N THR A 535 10.73 -7.72 56.08
CA THR A 535 10.77 -9.17 55.90
C THR A 535 9.36 -9.73 55.65
N GLY A 536 9.22 -10.56 54.60
CA GLY A 536 8.13 -11.53 54.49
C GLY A 536 7.11 -11.27 53.37
N ASN A 537 7.02 -12.21 52.43
CA ASN A 537 5.87 -12.50 51.56
C ASN A 537 5.55 -11.56 50.37
N GLY A 538 6.54 -10.86 49.79
CA GLY A 538 6.35 -10.05 48.58
C GLY A 538 6.58 -10.76 47.23
N ALA A 539 7.24 -11.93 47.22
CA ALA A 539 7.69 -12.59 45.97
C ALA A 539 6.57 -13.26 45.15
N ALA A 540 5.37 -13.43 45.71
CA ALA A 540 4.23 -14.01 45.01
C ALA A 540 3.34 -12.96 44.31
N ALA A 541 3.42 -11.68 44.73
CA ALA A 541 2.54 -10.62 44.19
C ALA A 541 3.08 -10.00 42.90
N ALA A 542 4.39 -10.09 42.63
CA ALA A 542 5.00 -9.62 41.38
C ALA A 542 4.85 -10.61 40.21
N ALA A 543 4.50 -11.87 40.49
CA ALA A 543 4.20 -12.90 39.48
C ALA A 543 2.72 -12.91 39.05
N ALA A 544 1.88 -12.06 39.63
CA ALA A 544 0.45 -11.92 39.33
C ALA A 544 0.17 -10.74 38.38
N VAL A 545 1.16 -10.28 37.62
CA VAL A 545 0.91 -9.47 36.42
C VAL A 545 0.39 -10.46 35.38
N ASN A 546 -0.94 -10.46 35.18
CA ASN A 546 -1.72 -11.27 34.23
C ASN A 546 -0.85 -12.16 33.33
N ALA A 547 -0.88 -13.48 33.54
CA ALA A 547 -0.30 -14.43 32.60
C ALA A 547 -0.95 -14.19 31.23
N SER A 548 -0.31 -13.37 30.39
CA SER A 548 -0.82 -13.01 29.09
C SER A 548 -0.76 -14.27 28.24
N VAL A 549 -1.93 -14.79 27.87
CA VAL A 549 -2.00 -15.90 26.92
C VAL A 549 -1.49 -15.41 25.57
N ALA A 550 -0.59 -16.18 24.94
CA ALA A 550 0.01 -15.80 23.67
C ALA A 550 -1.03 -15.83 22.53
N THR A 551 -0.79 -15.04 21.49
CA THR A 551 -1.66 -15.02 20.29
C THR A 551 -1.31 -16.17 19.34
N PRO A 552 -2.31 -16.92 18.82
CA PRO A 552 -2.08 -17.93 17.78
C PRO A 552 -1.40 -17.35 16.54
N GLN A 553 -0.54 -18.13 15.90
CA GLN A 553 0.19 -17.71 14.71
C GLN A 553 -0.12 -18.65 13.53
N ARG A 554 0.17 -18.15 12.32
CA ARG A 554 0.03 -18.84 11.03
C ARG A 554 -1.30 -19.57 10.91
N VAL A 555 -2.39 -18.86 11.21
CA VAL A 555 -3.73 -19.37 10.96
C VAL A 555 -3.92 -19.54 9.47
N GLU A 556 -4.45 -20.69 9.06
CA GLU A 556 -4.84 -20.99 7.69
C GLU A 556 -6.30 -21.46 7.69
N ALA A 557 -7.03 -21.14 6.62
CA ALA A 557 -8.39 -21.63 6.38
C ALA A 557 -8.42 -22.34 5.03
N LEU A 558 -8.73 -23.64 5.05
CA LEU A 558 -8.58 -24.54 3.91
C LEU A 558 -9.93 -25.09 3.48
N ALA A 559 -10.29 -24.94 2.21
CA ALA A 559 -11.45 -25.56 1.62
C ALA A 559 -11.27 -27.08 1.54
N ARG A 560 -12.27 -27.81 2.05
CA ARG A 560 -12.31 -29.27 2.08
C ARG A 560 -13.76 -29.75 2.00
N ASP A 561 -14.11 -30.47 0.93
CA ASP A 561 -15.44 -31.11 0.78
C ASP A 561 -16.65 -30.17 0.99
N GLY A 562 -16.49 -28.88 0.70
CA GLY A 562 -17.51 -27.85 0.96
C GLY A 562 -17.45 -27.22 2.35
N ASP A 563 -16.55 -27.66 3.23
CA ASP A 563 -16.28 -27.10 4.55
C ASP A 563 -14.99 -26.24 4.55
N ALA A 564 -14.85 -25.37 5.54
CA ALA A 564 -13.59 -24.67 5.81
C ALA A 564 -12.90 -25.31 7.03
N LEU A 565 -11.73 -25.92 6.82
CA LEU A 565 -10.85 -26.42 7.87
C LEU A 565 -9.86 -25.32 8.27
N LEU A 566 -10.01 -24.81 9.48
CA LEU A 566 -9.07 -23.87 10.08
C LEU A 566 -8.01 -24.61 10.88
N VAL A 567 -6.76 -24.15 10.79
CA VAL A 567 -5.61 -24.72 11.51
C VAL A 567 -4.63 -23.62 11.92
N TRP A 568 -3.95 -23.80 13.05
CA TRP A 568 -3.01 -22.80 13.59
C TRP A 568 -1.94 -23.42 14.49
N ASP A 569 -0.93 -22.63 14.84
CA ASP A 569 0.08 -23.06 15.81
C ASP A 569 -0.39 -22.93 17.25
N ALA A 570 0.05 -23.88 18.08
CA ALA A 570 -0.18 -23.82 19.51
C ALA A 570 0.38 -22.52 20.11
N ALA A 571 -0.45 -21.84 20.90
CA ALA A 571 -0.05 -20.63 21.60
C ALA A 571 0.31 -20.95 23.06
N PRO A 572 1.50 -20.54 23.54
CA PRO A 572 1.87 -20.71 24.94
C PRO A 572 0.82 -20.17 25.92
N GLY A 573 0.45 -21.01 26.88
CA GLY A 573 -0.55 -20.68 27.91
C GLY A 573 -2.01 -20.79 27.46
N ALA A 574 -2.29 -21.15 26.20
CA ALA A 574 -3.65 -21.35 25.73
C ALA A 574 -4.23 -22.68 26.24
N GLN A 575 -5.46 -22.62 26.74
CA GLN A 575 -6.26 -23.79 27.13
C GLN A 575 -7.35 -24.09 26.09
N ARG A 576 -7.88 -23.04 25.45
CA ARG A 576 -8.88 -23.10 24.38
C ARG A 576 -8.60 -21.99 23.36
N TYR A 577 -9.29 -22.06 22.23
CA TYR A 577 -9.22 -21.09 21.15
C TYR A 577 -10.62 -20.65 20.77
N GLN A 578 -10.77 -19.36 20.50
CA GLN A 578 -11.99 -18.73 19.97
C GLN A 578 -11.80 -18.47 18.49
N ILE A 579 -12.72 -18.98 17.67
CA ILE A 579 -12.72 -18.78 16.23
C ILE A 579 -13.69 -17.66 15.91
N TRP A 580 -13.18 -16.63 15.26
CA TRP A 580 -13.98 -15.49 14.83
C TRP A 580 -14.07 -15.48 13.32
N ARG A 581 -15.29 -15.26 12.81
CA ARG A 581 -15.60 -15.26 11.37
C ARG A 581 -16.25 -13.94 10.99
N ALA A 582 -15.76 -13.32 9.92
CA ALA A 582 -16.41 -12.19 9.28
C ALA A 582 -16.84 -12.56 7.85
N THR A 583 -18.09 -12.25 7.54
CA THR A 583 -18.72 -12.57 6.25
C THR A 583 -18.41 -11.48 5.21
N PRO A 584 -18.12 -11.86 3.95
CA PRO A 584 -17.81 -10.91 2.91
C PRO A 584 -19.02 -10.01 2.62
N LEU A 585 -18.73 -8.73 2.39
CA LEU A 585 -19.69 -7.80 1.81
C LEU A 585 -19.46 -7.75 0.31
N THR A 586 -20.52 -7.49 -0.45
CA THR A 586 -20.41 -7.29 -1.89
C THR A 586 -21.11 -6.01 -2.30
N SER A 587 -20.64 -5.41 -3.40
CA SER A 587 -21.24 -4.21 -3.97
C SER A 587 -21.26 -4.31 -5.49
N GLU A 588 -22.26 -3.73 -6.14
CA GLU A 588 -22.28 -3.62 -7.59
C GLU A 588 -21.49 -2.37 -8.01
N VAL A 589 -20.49 -2.56 -8.86
CA VAL A 589 -19.66 -1.50 -9.43
C VAL A 589 -19.58 -1.72 -10.94
N GLU A 590 -20.08 -0.73 -11.70
CA GLU A 590 -20.09 -0.80 -13.18
C GLU A 590 -20.77 -2.06 -13.76
N GLY A 591 -21.81 -2.56 -13.09
CA GLY A 591 -22.54 -3.78 -13.48
C GLY A 591 -21.83 -5.09 -13.13
N GLU A 592 -20.71 -5.03 -12.42
CA GLU A 592 -20.01 -6.20 -11.87
C GLU A 592 -20.19 -6.24 -10.34
N MET A 593 -20.50 -7.43 -9.81
CA MET A 593 -20.44 -7.66 -8.37
C MET A 593 -18.98 -7.80 -7.93
N VAL A 594 -18.57 -6.99 -6.97
CA VAL A 594 -17.20 -6.96 -6.42
C VAL A 594 -17.20 -7.22 -4.92
N ASP A 595 -16.12 -7.81 -4.41
CA ASP A 595 -15.89 -7.96 -2.97
C ASP A 595 -15.64 -6.59 -2.33
N ALA A 596 -16.36 -6.28 -1.26
CA ALA A 596 -16.35 -4.99 -0.58
C ALA A 596 -15.82 -5.12 0.86
N GLY A 597 -14.82 -5.97 1.06
CA GLY A 597 -14.29 -6.29 2.38
C GLY A 597 -15.22 -7.21 3.16
N TRP A 598 -15.20 -7.11 4.49
CA TRP A 598 -15.99 -7.96 5.37
C TRP A 598 -16.66 -7.16 6.47
N GLY A 599 -17.84 -7.64 6.89
CA GLY A 599 -18.54 -7.08 8.04
C GLY A 599 -17.82 -7.32 9.37
N ASP A 600 -18.53 -7.03 10.45
CA ASP A 600 -18.06 -7.32 11.80
C ASP A 600 -17.91 -8.83 12.01
N ALA A 601 -16.82 -9.20 12.68
CA ALA A 601 -16.57 -10.59 13.02
C ALA A 601 -17.47 -11.04 14.17
N THR A 602 -17.96 -12.27 14.08
CA THR A 602 -18.74 -12.92 15.13
C THR A 602 -18.02 -14.19 15.59
N LEU A 603 -18.24 -14.58 16.85
CA LEU A 603 -17.71 -15.83 17.38
C LEU A 603 -18.39 -17.00 16.68
N ALA A 604 -17.65 -17.72 15.85
CA ALA A 604 -18.13 -18.89 15.12
C ALA A 604 -18.09 -20.16 15.99
N GLY A 605 -17.12 -20.26 16.88
CA GLY A 605 -17.00 -21.40 17.78
C GLY A 605 -15.80 -21.33 18.71
N GLU A 606 -15.67 -22.33 19.56
CA GLU A 606 -14.54 -22.51 20.45
C GLU A 606 -14.07 -23.96 20.44
N THR A 607 -12.76 -24.19 20.54
CA THR A 607 -12.18 -25.54 20.58
C THR A 607 -10.97 -25.61 21.50
N ALA A 608 -10.64 -26.79 21.99
CA ALA A 608 -9.35 -27.06 22.65
C ALA A 608 -8.29 -27.58 21.66
N ASP A 609 -8.73 -28.02 20.48
CA ASP A 609 -7.86 -28.53 19.43
C ASP A 609 -7.13 -27.39 18.71
N LEU A 610 -6.12 -27.73 17.90
CA LEU A 610 -5.40 -26.79 17.02
C LEU A 610 -6.04 -26.67 15.63
N TYR A 611 -7.27 -27.15 15.51
CA TYR A 611 -8.06 -27.08 14.29
C TYR A 611 -9.54 -26.89 14.61
N TRP A 612 -10.28 -26.38 13.64
CA TRP A 612 -11.73 -26.26 13.69
C TRP A 612 -12.33 -26.40 12.29
N VAL A 613 -13.55 -26.94 12.19
CA VAL A 613 -14.24 -27.14 10.91
C VAL A 613 -15.51 -26.30 10.90
N ASP A 614 -15.60 -25.39 9.94
CA ASP A 614 -16.82 -24.64 9.64
C ASP A 614 -17.57 -25.33 8.50
N SER A 615 -18.65 -26.04 8.85
CA SER A 615 -19.40 -26.82 7.87
C SER A 615 -20.12 -25.95 6.85
N GLY A 616 -19.93 -26.24 5.57
CA GLY A 616 -20.55 -25.51 4.45
C GLY A 616 -19.85 -24.20 4.06
N ALA A 617 -18.74 -23.83 4.73
CA ALA A 617 -18.01 -22.59 4.46
C ALA A 617 -16.82 -22.76 3.47
N GLY A 618 -16.64 -23.93 2.89
CA GLY A 618 -15.48 -24.23 2.03
C GLY A 618 -15.46 -23.47 0.70
N GLY A 619 -16.60 -22.95 0.26
CA GLY A 619 -16.71 -22.08 -0.92
C GLY A 619 -16.97 -20.61 -0.59
N SER A 620 -16.92 -20.21 0.69
CA SER A 620 -17.15 -18.83 1.08
C SER A 620 -15.88 -17.99 0.94
N ASN A 621 -16.06 -16.68 0.72
CA ASN A 621 -14.98 -15.69 0.87
C ASN A 621 -14.90 -15.19 2.33
N ASP A 622 -15.28 -16.01 3.31
CA ASP A 622 -15.19 -15.63 4.73
C ASP A 622 -13.73 -15.42 5.13
N VAL A 623 -13.53 -14.49 6.06
CA VAL A 623 -12.23 -14.30 6.71
C VAL A 623 -12.32 -14.66 8.18
N TYR A 624 -11.30 -15.35 8.65
CA TYR A 624 -11.20 -15.87 10.01
C TYR A 624 -10.01 -15.28 10.74
N TYR A 625 -10.12 -15.18 12.07
CA TYR A 625 -8.98 -15.08 12.96
C TYR A 625 -9.25 -15.90 14.23
N VAL A 626 -8.18 -16.23 14.93
CA VAL A 626 -8.22 -17.05 16.15
C VAL A 626 -7.64 -16.25 17.31
N MET A 627 -8.29 -16.34 18.46
CA MET A 627 -7.79 -15.82 19.73
C MET A 627 -7.59 -16.98 20.70
N SER A 628 -6.55 -16.93 21.51
CA SER A 628 -6.35 -17.90 22.57
C SER A 628 -7.07 -17.49 23.84
N GLN A 629 -7.57 -18.48 24.56
CA GLN A 629 -8.13 -18.33 25.89
C GLN A 629 -7.27 -19.11 26.90
N GLY A 630 -6.69 -18.40 27.86
CA GLY A 630 -5.89 -18.96 28.94
C GLY A 630 -6.66 -19.09 30.26
N PRO A 631 -5.94 -19.33 31.37
CA PRO A 631 -6.52 -19.34 32.71
C PRO A 631 -7.30 -18.06 33.04
N ASN A 632 -8.33 -18.16 33.89
CA ASN A 632 -9.20 -17.04 34.28
C ASN A 632 -9.92 -16.33 33.12
N LEU A 633 -10.13 -17.04 32.00
CA LEU A 633 -10.76 -16.50 30.78
C LEU A 633 -9.97 -15.33 30.15
N ALA A 634 -8.66 -15.22 30.42
CA ALA A 634 -7.81 -14.26 29.73
C ALA A 634 -7.78 -14.58 28.24
N VAL A 635 -7.95 -13.56 27.38
CA VAL A 635 -7.97 -13.72 25.92
C VAL A 635 -6.79 -12.97 25.30
N SER A 636 -6.14 -13.56 24.30
CA SER A 636 -5.05 -12.93 23.53
C SER A 636 -5.58 -11.84 22.59
N GLY A 637 -4.68 -11.12 21.90
CA GLY A 637 -5.07 -10.39 20.69
C GLY A 637 -5.39 -11.36 19.52
N PRO A 638 -5.95 -10.86 18.40
CA PRO A 638 -6.25 -11.67 17.22
C PRO A 638 -4.96 -12.13 16.52
N SER A 639 -5.00 -13.33 15.96
CA SER A 639 -4.00 -13.85 15.02
C SER A 639 -3.94 -13.08 13.71
N ASN A 640 -3.11 -13.55 12.76
CA ASN A 640 -3.28 -13.18 11.36
C ASN A 640 -4.67 -13.57 10.86
N LEU A 641 -5.14 -12.82 9.85
CA LEU A 641 -6.34 -13.17 9.11
C LEU A 641 -6.07 -14.35 8.18
N ALA A 642 -7.06 -15.21 8.03
CA ALA A 642 -7.06 -16.34 7.13
C ALA A 642 -8.32 -16.31 6.27
N VAL A 643 -8.14 -16.20 4.95
CA VAL A 643 -9.23 -16.36 3.97
C VAL A 643 -9.28 -17.81 3.54
N VAL A 644 -10.48 -18.35 3.31
CA VAL A 644 -10.64 -19.72 2.82
C VAL A 644 -9.96 -19.88 1.46
N ARG A 645 -9.06 -20.85 1.35
CA ARG A 645 -8.32 -21.16 0.10
C ARG A 645 -8.34 -22.67 -0.17
N PRO A 646 -8.17 -23.11 -1.43
CA PRO A 646 -8.00 -24.53 -1.74
C PRO A 646 -6.90 -25.18 -0.87
N SER A 647 -7.11 -26.43 -0.45
CA SER A 647 -6.18 -27.20 0.39
C SER A 647 -5.02 -27.83 -0.40
N SER A 648 -4.51 -27.16 -1.44
CA SER A 648 -3.63 -27.80 -2.42
C SER A 648 -2.17 -27.93 -1.94
N VAL A 649 -1.63 -29.15 -1.98
CA VAL A 649 -0.18 -29.40 -1.77
C VAL A 649 0.64 -28.91 -2.96
N ARG A 650 0.04 -28.81 -4.16
CA ARG A 650 0.71 -28.39 -5.40
C ARG A 650 1.22 -26.97 -5.33
N GLU A 651 0.48 -26.05 -4.74
CA GLU A 651 0.92 -24.65 -4.61
C GLU A 651 2.19 -24.57 -3.75
N LEU A 652 2.20 -25.25 -2.61
CA LEU A 652 3.38 -25.31 -1.72
C LEU A 652 4.59 -25.92 -2.43
N MET A 653 4.38 -27.02 -3.18
CA MET A 653 5.44 -27.65 -3.95
C MET A 653 5.95 -26.73 -5.07
N ALA A 654 5.06 -26.03 -5.77
CA ALA A 654 5.43 -25.11 -6.85
C ALA A 654 6.24 -23.91 -6.32
N GLU A 655 5.85 -23.35 -5.17
CA GLU A 655 6.61 -22.28 -4.52
C GLU A 655 7.99 -22.76 -4.06
N LEU A 656 8.08 -23.97 -3.48
CA LEU A 656 9.36 -24.56 -3.06
C LEU A 656 10.24 -24.90 -4.27
N ASP A 657 9.68 -25.44 -5.35
CA ASP A 657 10.38 -25.73 -6.60
C ASP A 657 10.98 -24.49 -7.27
N ALA A 658 10.30 -23.35 -7.15
CA ALA A 658 10.76 -22.08 -7.71
C ALA A 658 11.95 -21.47 -6.95
N MET A 659 12.28 -21.98 -5.76
CA MET A 659 13.46 -21.52 -5.03
C MET A 659 14.70 -22.15 -5.66
N ALA A 660 15.70 -21.35 -6.01
CA ALA A 660 16.93 -21.83 -6.65
C ALA A 660 17.82 -22.62 -5.65
N TRP A 661 17.40 -23.83 -5.29
CA TRP A 661 18.10 -24.70 -4.35
C TRP A 661 19.47 -25.12 -4.89
N ASN A 662 20.50 -24.95 -4.06
CA ASN A 662 21.81 -25.57 -4.25
C ASN A 662 21.78 -26.98 -3.64
N ASP A 663 21.22 -27.93 -4.38
CA ASP A 663 20.97 -29.29 -3.90
C ASP A 663 21.62 -30.35 -4.82
N PRO A 664 22.94 -30.59 -4.71
CA PRO A 664 23.65 -31.54 -5.56
C PRO A 664 23.34 -33.02 -5.24
N ASP A 665 22.77 -33.31 -4.07
CA ASP A 665 22.45 -34.67 -3.59
C ASP A 665 20.95 -34.78 -3.25
N ALA A 666 20.43 -35.98 -2.95
CA ALA A 666 19.04 -36.16 -2.50
C ALA A 666 18.79 -35.66 -1.04
N ALA A 667 19.64 -34.76 -0.54
CA ALA A 667 19.65 -34.33 0.85
C ALA A 667 18.87 -33.02 1.08
N GLY A 668 18.62 -32.23 0.04
CA GLY A 668 17.82 -31.00 0.09
C GLY A 668 16.39 -31.22 -0.44
N TRP A 669 15.83 -30.17 -1.06
CA TRP A 669 14.45 -30.17 -1.53
C TRP A 669 14.17 -31.26 -2.58
N SER A 670 15.13 -31.60 -3.43
CA SER A 670 14.93 -32.60 -4.49
C SER A 670 14.56 -33.99 -3.93
N GLY A 671 15.20 -34.38 -2.82
CA GLY A 671 14.89 -35.64 -2.12
C GLY A 671 13.56 -35.58 -1.38
N VAL A 672 13.30 -34.49 -0.66
CA VAL A 672 12.02 -34.27 0.05
C VAL A 672 10.85 -34.28 -0.92
N LYS A 673 10.98 -33.61 -2.08
CA LYS A 673 9.97 -33.58 -3.13
C LYS A 673 9.59 -34.98 -3.60
N GLN A 674 10.56 -35.83 -3.91
CA GLN A 674 10.27 -37.21 -4.33
C GLN A 674 9.50 -38.00 -3.26
N MET A 675 9.77 -37.75 -1.99
CA MET A 675 9.03 -38.37 -0.89
C MET A 675 7.61 -37.83 -0.76
N VAL A 676 7.40 -36.53 -0.99
CA VAL A 676 6.08 -35.89 -1.04
C VAL A 676 5.25 -36.45 -2.20
N GLU A 677 5.84 -36.56 -3.39
CA GLU A 677 5.18 -37.12 -4.58
C GLU A 677 4.74 -38.57 -4.37
N ARG A 678 5.55 -39.39 -3.67
CA ARG A 678 5.18 -40.76 -3.28
C ARG A 678 4.10 -40.79 -2.20
N ALA A 679 4.17 -39.89 -1.23
CA ALA A 679 3.18 -39.79 -0.16
C ALA A 679 1.77 -39.47 -0.67
N VAL A 680 1.67 -38.69 -1.76
CA VAL A 680 0.40 -38.42 -2.44
C VAL A 680 -0.22 -39.70 -3.02
N THR A 681 0.59 -40.69 -3.40
CA THR A 681 0.09 -41.98 -3.92
C THR A 681 -0.28 -43.00 -2.84
N GLY A 682 -0.22 -42.62 -1.55
CA GLY A 682 -0.70 -43.41 -0.42
C GLY A 682 0.38 -44.16 0.38
N GLU A 683 1.66 -43.88 0.16
CA GLU A 683 2.77 -44.54 0.88
C GLU A 683 3.58 -43.58 1.77
N ALA A 684 3.88 -43.98 3.01
CA ALA A 684 5.00 -43.44 3.81
C ALA A 684 4.93 -41.98 4.31
N LEU A 685 3.73 -41.43 4.60
CA LEU A 685 3.52 -40.08 5.17
C LEU A 685 4.42 -39.77 6.38
N ASP A 686 4.62 -40.73 7.29
CA ASP A 686 5.49 -40.56 8.47
C ASP A 686 6.93 -40.24 8.07
N THR A 687 7.49 -41.04 7.15
CA THR A 687 8.87 -40.84 6.66
C THR A 687 9.03 -39.52 5.91
N THR A 688 7.99 -39.10 5.18
CA THR A 688 7.96 -37.81 4.49
C THR A 688 7.92 -36.65 5.48
N SER A 689 7.09 -36.73 6.53
CA SER A 689 7.03 -35.73 7.60
C SER A 689 8.39 -35.55 8.28
N GLU A 690 9.08 -36.65 8.61
CA GLU A 690 10.43 -36.59 9.17
C GLU A 690 11.45 -35.98 8.19
N ALA A 691 11.33 -36.26 6.90
CA ALA A 691 12.23 -35.70 5.89
C ALA A 691 12.05 -34.17 5.75
N VAL A 692 10.81 -33.69 5.77
CA VAL A 692 10.49 -32.26 5.80
C VAL A 692 11.07 -31.60 7.06
N ALA A 693 10.88 -32.21 8.23
CA ALA A 693 11.42 -31.69 9.49
C ALA A 693 12.96 -31.62 9.50
N ARG A 694 13.63 -32.66 8.97
CA ARG A 694 15.09 -32.67 8.83
C ARG A 694 15.58 -31.56 7.90
N LEU A 695 14.91 -31.31 6.78
CA LEU A 695 15.28 -30.22 5.87
C LEU A 695 15.08 -28.86 6.53
N GLN A 696 13.98 -28.67 7.27
CA GLN A 696 13.74 -27.45 8.04
C GLN A 696 14.87 -27.19 9.04
N GLN A 697 15.21 -28.17 9.88
CA GLN A 697 16.27 -28.03 10.88
C GLN A 697 17.62 -27.68 10.22
N ARG A 698 17.93 -28.28 9.07
CA ARG A 698 19.16 -27.97 8.34
C ARG A 698 19.21 -26.55 7.79
N LEU A 699 18.07 -25.99 7.39
CA LEU A 699 17.99 -24.59 6.97
C LEU A 699 18.16 -23.64 8.15
N GLU A 700 17.66 -24.00 9.33
CA GLU A 700 17.84 -23.25 10.57
C GLU A 700 19.31 -23.30 11.05
N ASP A 701 19.94 -24.48 11.02
CA ASP A 701 21.30 -24.69 11.52
C ASP A 701 22.39 -24.19 10.56
N ALA A 702 22.17 -24.34 9.25
CA ALA A 702 23.22 -24.27 8.24
C ALA A 702 22.82 -23.48 7.00
N GLY A 703 21.91 -22.49 7.13
CA GLY A 703 21.26 -21.72 6.06
C GLY A 703 22.14 -21.02 5.01
N GLN A 704 23.43 -21.35 4.90
CA GLN A 704 24.36 -20.92 3.85
C GLN A 704 24.69 -22.00 2.81
N GLY A 705 24.27 -23.27 2.99
CA GLY A 705 24.57 -24.35 2.06
C GLY A 705 23.55 -24.55 0.91
N PHE A 706 22.26 -24.42 1.22
CA PHE A 706 21.15 -24.77 0.30
C PHE A 706 20.51 -23.58 -0.39
N LEU A 707 20.32 -22.48 0.33
CA LEU A 707 19.65 -21.27 -0.14
C LEU A 707 20.32 -20.06 0.51
N PRO A 708 20.25 -18.86 -0.09
CA PRO A 708 20.59 -17.62 0.61
C PRO A 708 19.72 -17.45 1.86
N ALA A 709 20.27 -16.83 2.92
CA ALA A 709 19.59 -16.68 4.21
C ALA A 709 18.18 -16.07 4.11
N TRP A 710 18.02 -15.05 3.26
CA TRP A 710 16.71 -14.41 3.03
C TRP A 710 15.70 -15.38 2.42
N ARG A 711 16.10 -16.30 1.55
CA ARG A 711 15.23 -17.29 0.91
C ARG A 711 15.01 -18.50 1.83
N ALA A 712 16.00 -18.87 2.65
CA ALA A 712 15.88 -19.95 3.64
C ALA A 712 14.72 -19.71 4.62
N LYS A 713 14.49 -18.46 5.06
CA LYS A 713 13.33 -18.09 5.90
C LYS A 713 11.99 -18.45 5.25
N ASP A 714 11.84 -18.17 3.96
CA ASP A 714 10.62 -18.50 3.21
C ASP A 714 10.47 -20.01 3.03
N ALA A 715 11.57 -20.71 2.74
CA ALA A 715 11.57 -22.16 2.61
C ALA A 715 11.14 -22.83 3.92
N ILE A 716 11.68 -22.38 5.06
CA ILE A 716 11.27 -22.86 6.40
C ILE A 716 9.76 -22.68 6.61
N TYR A 717 9.24 -21.49 6.28
CA TYR A 717 7.81 -21.20 6.42
C TYR A 717 6.93 -22.13 5.55
N LEU A 718 7.31 -22.37 4.30
CA LEU A 718 6.57 -23.28 3.41
C LEU A 718 6.71 -24.75 3.82
N LEU A 719 7.88 -25.17 4.30
CA LEU A 719 8.10 -26.52 4.83
C LEU A 719 7.25 -26.76 6.09
N GLN A 720 7.06 -25.75 6.95
CA GLN A 720 6.14 -25.83 8.09
C GLN A 720 4.69 -26.00 7.62
N LYS A 721 4.24 -25.26 6.59
CA LYS A 721 2.92 -25.47 5.99
C LYS A 721 2.77 -26.88 5.40
N LEU A 722 3.79 -27.36 4.70
CA LEU A 722 3.79 -28.70 4.11
C LEU A 722 3.74 -29.79 5.19
N GLN A 723 4.54 -29.67 6.24
CA GLN A 723 4.50 -30.57 7.39
C GLN A 723 3.11 -30.58 8.04
N ARG A 724 2.47 -29.41 8.15
CA ARG A 724 1.09 -29.30 8.64
C ARG A 724 0.10 -30.02 7.72
N ARG A 725 0.20 -29.89 6.39
CA ARG A 725 -0.65 -30.64 5.45
C ARG A 725 -0.49 -32.16 5.62
N ILE A 726 0.75 -32.63 5.80
CA ILE A 726 1.04 -34.05 6.07
C ILE A 726 0.38 -34.50 7.37
N ALA A 727 0.51 -33.71 8.45
CA ALA A 727 -0.10 -34.02 9.75
C ALA A 727 -1.63 -34.07 9.69
N LEU A 728 -2.27 -33.14 8.97
CA LEU A 728 -3.72 -33.17 8.76
C LEU A 728 -4.16 -34.40 7.97
N ALA A 729 -3.37 -34.84 6.99
CA ALA A 729 -3.65 -36.07 6.25
C ALA A 729 -3.46 -37.33 7.11
N GLN A 730 -2.42 -37.40 7.93
CA GLN A 730 -2.22 -38.50 8.90
C GLN A 730 -3.40 -38.61 9.88
N ALA A 731 -4.01 -37.48 10.24
CA ALA A 731 -5.19 -37.41 11.09
C ALA A 731 -6.52 -37.68 10.33
N ASN A 732 -6.48 -38.00 9.03
CA ASN A 732 -7.65 -38.12 8.15
C ASN A 732 -8.55 -36.87 8.13
N LEU A 733 -7.97 -35.69 8.36
CA LEU A 733 -8.68 -34.41 8.32
C LEU A 733 -8.70 -33.80 6.93
N ILE A 734 -7.77 -34.16 6.04
CA ILE A 734 -7.79 -33.82 4.61
C ILE A 734 -7.22 -35.01 3.81
N PRO A 735 -7.62 -35.19 2.54
CA PRO A 735 -6.85 -36.06 1.65
C PRO A 735 -5.45 -35.45 1.41
N PHE A 736 -4.43 -36.30 1.30
CA PHE A 736 -3.11 -35.85 0.83
C PHE A 736 -3.06 -35.94 -0.69
N SER A 737 -3.56 -34.91 -1.38
CA SER A 737 -3.60 -34.85 -2.85
C SER A 737 -2.74 -33.71 -3.40
N ILE A 738 -2.24 -33.90 -4.64
CA ILE A 738 -1.62 -32.83 -5.44
C ILE A 738 -2.68 -31.91 -6.05
N GLU A 739 -3.94 -32.31 -6.11
CA GLU A 739 -5.01 -31.44 -6.64
C GLU A 739 -5.35 -30.30 -5.68
#